data_AF-Q9UVJ6-F1
#
_entry.id   AF-Q9UVJ6-F1
#
_cell.length_a   1.000
_cell.length_b   1.000
_cell.length_c   1.000
_cell.angle_alpha   90.00
_cell.angle_beta   90.00
_cell.angle_gamma   90.00
#
_symmetry.space_group_name_H-M   'P 1'
#
loop_
_entity.id
_entity.type
_entity.pdbx_description
1 polymer ?
#
loop_
_entity_poly.entity_id
_entity_poly.type
_entity_poly.pdbx_seq_one_letter_code
_entity_poly.pdbx_strand_id
1 'polypeptide(L)'
;MSLTLLTRASTSFQNWTHAHHLALTFVNQLNITEKSNIVTGTYHTSTLDGKPMNCIGNIGPIPRLNFTGICLNDGPALLLVRDLISVFPSGVTLAATWDRELVYQSYKALGEEFRGKGTHVALGPVAGPLGRHPLGGRNWEGFSPDPYLTGHLMTASITGMQSVGVQTSSKHFIGNEQETQRSNSPLPDGTNIDAISSNIDDRTLHELYLWPFADAVRAGTTSILCSYNRINETYACENPHLLNNILKGELGFQGYVVSDWFATHSGYPAANAGLDMDMPGYISQSAINTGETYFGPHLISAIQAGNMTEDRLDDMVTRIMTSYFLLNQSSNYPTPDPSQTYVMANMYGYDYGAQIPARDVRANHSSLIRQIGSAGTVLLKNTNNILPLSKPLNIGVFGNSAPDPTDGLTWPQSDLQTGFDIGTLDIGGGSGSARHTTLISPLTALRTRAATYARVQYLTNNALLSSSSSSSFAGIYPIPEICLVFLKTFSSEGVDRTSYPLDWNSTLVVNNVASFCQGNTIVITHSSGINTLPFAQNPNVSAILLAHYPGQESGNSIVDVLFGVVNPSGKLPYTIPVHESDMHIPVVNLSTSEVLAHHQSQNAWQSNFTEKLAIDYRGFEMKNVTPLYEFGHGLSYTTFNLTTPTPSIKHVTTQPITARPNPLSPILPGGNADLYTPLFTLTTRVKNTGTRTGATILQLYISLPETSTPEGTPKKVLRGFEKVEMRGGEERDVEFVLQRRDVSYWDTVLGDWVVPEGDIGVMVGFSVQDLRARVGVVVR
;
A
#
# COMPACT_ATOMS: atom_id res chain seq x y z
N MET A 1 14.45 -18.71 5.93
CA MET A 1 13.32 -18.95 5.01
C MET A 1 13.33 -18.00 3.78
N SER A 2 14.24 -17.01 3.71
CA SER A 2 14.34 -16.01 2.63
C SER A 2 14.67 -16.57 1.22
N LEU A 3 15.43 -17.68 1.13
CA LEU A 3 15.78 -18.28 -0.17
C LEU A 3 14.57 -18.91 -0.89
N THR A 4 13.56 -19.38 -0.15
CA THR A 4 12.48 -20.22 -0.68
C THR A 4 11.47 -19.44 -1.51
N LEU A 5 11.21 -18.17 -1.14
CA LEU A 5 10.37 -17.25 -1.94
C LEU A 5 11.07 -16.83 -3.24
N LEU A 6 12.39 -16.59 -3.18
CA LEU A 6 13.20 -16.29 -4.38
C LEU A 6 13.29 -17.49 -5.35
N THR A 7 13.36 -18.73 -4.86
CA THR A 7 13.39 -19.93 -5.73
C THR A 7 12.10 -20.19 -6.49
N ARG A 8 10.94 -19.68 -6.06
CA ARG A 8 9.69 -19.80 -6.83
C ARG A 8 9.66 -18.92 -8.10
N ALA A 9 10.55 -17.93 -8.19
CA ALA A 9 10.63 -17.08 -9.37
C ALA A 9 11.18 -17.81 -10.61
N SER A 10 12.00 -18.85 -10.49
CA SER A 10 12.50 -19.59 -11.67
C SER A 10 11.46 -20.53 -12.28
N THR A 11 10.48 -20.99 -11.49
CA THR A 11 9.33 -21.77 -11.97
C THR A 11 8.28 -20.92 -12.70
N SER A 12 8.34 -19.59 -12.59
CA SER A 12 7.32 -18.70 -13.17
C SER A 12 7.40 -18.65 -14.70
N PHE A 13 8.60 -18.62 -15.29
CA PHE A 13 8.76 -18.44 -16.75
C PHE A 13 8.15 -19.58 -17.57
N GLN A 14 8.34 -20.83 -17.13
CA GLN A 14 7.71 -22.01 -17.76
C GLN A 14 6.18 -21.95 -17.69
N ASN A 15 5.63 -21.34 -16.64
CA ASN A 15 4.19 -21.21 -16.45
C ASN A 15 3.58 -20.12 -17.36
N TRP A 16 4.27 -18.98 -17.51
CA TRP A 16 3.86 -17.91 -18.44
C TRP A 16 3.87 -18.37 -19.90
N THR A 17 4.90 -19.10 -20.34
CA THR A 17 4.95 -19.62 -21.72
C THR A 17 3.78 -20.56 -22.02
N HIS A 18 3.44 -21.46 -21.09
CA HIS A 18 2.31 -22.36 -21.25
C HIS A 18 0.96 -21.62 -21.27
N ALA A 19 0.75 -20.70 -20.31
CA ALA A 19 -0.45 -19.89 -20.25
C ALA A 19 -0.64 -19.02 -21.50
N HIS A 20 0.45 -18.47 -22.04
CA HIS A 20 0.45 -17.70 -23.28
C HIS A 20 0.05 -18.55 -24.48
N HIS A 21 0.52 -19.80 -24.56
CA HIS A 21 0.10 -20.71 -25.62
C HIS A 21 -1.41 -21.04 -25.55
N LEU A 22 -1.94 -21.23 -24.35
CA LEU A 22 -3.39 -21.39 -24.14
C LEU A 22 -4.16 -20.14 -24.54
N ALA A 23 -3.64 -18.96 -24.19
CA ALA A 23 -4.21 -17.66 -24.57
C ALA A 23 -4.28 -17.50 -26.09
N LEU A 24 -3.19 -17.75 -26.81
CA LEU A 24 -3.18 -17.71 -28.28
C LEU A 24 -4.19 -18.68 -28.90
N THR A 25 -4.30 -19.90 -28.35
CA THR A 25 -5.27 -20.90 -28.81
C THR A 25 -6.71 -20.43 -28.61
N PHE A 26 -6.98 -19.72 -27.51
CA PHE A 26 -8.28 -19.10 -27.27
C PHE A 26 -8.54 -17.92 -28.21
N VAL A 27 -7.57 -17.00 -28.35
CA VAL A 27 -7.67 -15.79 -29.19
C VAL A 27 -7.93 -16.13 -30.66
N ASN A 28 -7.28 -17.18 -31.18
CA ASN A 28 -7.46 -17.64 -32.57
C ASN A 28 -8.89 -18.15 -32.87
N GLN A 29 -9.72 -18.39 -31.86
CA GLN A 29 -11.11 -18.78 -32.03
C GLN A 29 -12.07 -17.58 -32.02
N LEU A 30 -11.62 -16.39 -31.62
CA LEU A 30 -12.46 -15.21 -31.44
C LEU A 30 -12.66 -14.46 -32.76
N ASN A 31 -13.87 -13.96 -32.97
CA ASN A 31 -14.09 -12.92 -33.98
C ASN A 31 -13.71 -11.52 -33.44
N ILE A 32 -13.58 -10.52 -34.32
CA ILE A 32 -13.13 -9.17 -33.93
C ILE A 32 -14.04 -8.49 -32.90
N THR A 33 -15.35 -8.77 -32.89
CA THR A 33 -16.28 -8.26 -31.88
C THR A 33 -16.05 -8.91 -30.53
N GLU A 34 -15.86 -10.23 -30.49
CA GLU A 34 -15.50 -10.96 -29.27
C GLU A 34 -14.17 -10.46 -28.69
N LYS A 35 -13.16 -10.23 -29.55
CA LYS A 35 -11.87 -9.64 -29.15
C LYS A 35 -12.06 -8.24 -28.53
N SER A 36 -12.82 -7.37 -29.20
CA SER A 36 -13.06 -6.01 -28.71
C SER A 36 -13.85 -5.98 -27.39
N ASN A 37 -14.78 -6.92 -27.20
CA ASN A 37 -15.54 -7.03 -25.95
C ASN A 37 -14.68 -7.50 -24.77
N ILE A 38 -13.62 -8.29 -24.98
CA ILE A 38 -12.73 -8.73 -23.89
C ILE A 38 -11.90 -7.57 -23.32
N VAL A 39 -11.58 -6.58 -24.16
CA VAL A 39 -10.77 -5.42 -23.75
C VAL A 39 -11.61 -4.25 -23.22
N THR A 40 -12.94 -4.37 -23.21
CA THR A 40 -13.87 -3.29 -22.85
C THR A 40 -14.75 -3.69 -21.68
N GLY A 41 -14.68 -2.94 -20.58
CA GLY A 41 -15.54 -3.13 -19.42
C GLY A 41 -17.03 -2.91 -19.72
N THR A 42 -17.90 -3.47 -18.88
CA THR A 42 -19.33 -3.21 -18.96
C THR A 42 -20.02 -3.42 -17.60
N TYR A 43 -21.15 -2.76 -17.38
CA TYR A 43 -22.05 -3.08 -16.24
C TYR A 43 -23.27 -3.90 -16.66
N HIS A 44 -23.51 -4.06 -17.97
CA HIS A 44 -24.72 -4.68 -18.52
C HIS A 44 -24.52 -6.17 -18.83
N THR A 45 -23.80 -6.89 -17.97
CA THR A 45 -23.44 -8.29 -18.23
C THR A 45 -23.95 -9.26 -17.16
N SER A 46 -24.28 -10.47 -17.62
CA SER A 46 -24.70 -11.58 -16.79
C SER A 46 -23.74 -12.75 -16.92
N THR A 47 -23.63 -13.55 -15.87
CA THR A 47 -23.02 -14.88 -15.87
C THR A 47 -23.70 -15.82 -16.87
N LEU A 48 -23.09 -16.96 -17.16
CA LEU A 48 -23.63 -17.96 -18.11
C LEU A 48 -25.00 -18.53 -17.69
N ASP A 49 -25.31 -18.54 -16.39
CA ASP A 49 -26.61 -18.94 -15.84
C ASP A 49 -27.62 -17.77 -15.73
N GLY A 50 -27.31 -16.62 -16.34
CA GLY A 50 -28.20 -15.47 -16.47
C GLY A 50 -28.33 -14.60 -15.22
N LYS A 51 -27.38 -14.70 -14.27
CA LYS A 51 -27.33 -13.82 -13.08
C LYS A 51 -26.48 -12.58 -13.35
N PRO A 52 -26.82 -11.40 -12.84
CA PRO A 52 -25.95 -10.23 -12.98
C PRO A 52 -24.57 -10.49 -12.37
N MET A 53 -23.49 -10.12 -13.06
CA MET A 53 -22.12 -10.34 -12.56
C MET A 53 -21.72 -9.31 -11.49
N ASN A 54 -22.11 -8.04 -11.69
CA ASN A 54 -22.07 -6.94 -10.71
C ASN A 54 -20.82 -6.84 -9.84
N CYS A 55 -19.66 -7.02 -10.46
CA CYS A 55 -18.38 -6.64 -9.88
C CYS A 55 -18.12 -5.15 -10.14
N ILE A 56 -17.15 -4.55 -9.45
CA ILE A 56 -16.76 -3.14 -9.66
C ILE A 56 -16.32 -2.89 -11.12
N GLY A 57 -15.68 -3.89 -11.75
CA GLY A 57 -15.47 -3.95 -13.20
C GLY A 57 -15.79 -5.34 -13.74
N ASN A 58 -16.30 -5.43 -14.98
CA ASN A 58 -16.71 -6.71 -15.57
C ASN A 58 -16.30 -6.80 -17.04
N ILE A 59 -15.83 -7.97 -17.44
CA ILE A 59 -15.74 -8.39 -18.86
C ILE A 59 -16.81 -9.44 -19.12
N GLY A 60 -17.59 -9.26 -20.18
CA GLY A 60 -18.71 -10.16 -20.49
C GLY A 60 -18.28 -11.57 -20.91
N PRO A 61 -19.15 -12.58 -20.72
CA PRO A 61 -18.87 -13.95 -21.12
C PRO A 61 -18.92 -14.16 -22.64
N ILE A 62 -18.32 -15.26 -23.10
CA ILE A 62 -18.45 -15.76 -24.48
C ILE A 62 -18.98 -17.20 -24.41
N PRO A 63 -20.31 -17.39 -24.46
CA PRO A 63 -20.94 -18.70 -24.24
C PRO A 63 -20.46 -19.79 -25.21
N ARG A 64 -20.22 -19.45 -26.48
CA ARG A 64 -19.74 -20.41 -27.50
C ARG A 64 -18.41 -21.07 -27.12
N LEU A 65 -17.57 -20.36 -26.36
CA LEU A 65 -16.26 -20.84 -25.91
C LEU A 65 -16.24 -21.22 -24.44
N ASN A 66 -17.42 -21.30 -23.78
CA ASN A 66 -17.55 -21.56 -22.35
C ASN A 66 -16.71 -20.61 -21.47
N PHE A 67 -16.48 -19.37 -21.94
CA PHE A 67 -15.81 -18.34 -21.17
C PHE A 67 -16.84 -17.60 -20.32
N THR A 68 -16.63 -17.56 -19.01
CA THR A 68 -17.60 -17.02 -18.04
C THR A 68 -17.50 -15.52 -17.81
N GLY A 69 -16.58 -14.84 -18.49
CA GLY A 69 -16.24 -13.44 -18.22
C GLY A 69 -15.19 -13.30 -17.11
N ILE A 70 -14.81 -12.06 -16.82
CA ILE A 70 -13.84 -11.71 -15.77
C ILE A 70 -14.49 -10.69 -14.82
N CYS A 71 -14.44 -10.99 -13.53
CA CYS A 71 -14.94 -10.14 -12.45
C CYS A 71 -13.77 -9.43 -11.76
N LEU A 72 -13.79 -8.11 -11.72
CA LEU A 72 -12.80 -7.27 -11.05
C LEU A 72 -13.43 -6.58 -9.85
N ASN A 73 -12.83 -6.70 -8.67
CA ASN A 73 -13.31 -6.02 -7.45
C ASN A 73 -12.16 -5.36 -6.70
N ASP A 74 -12.49 -4.25 -6.04
CA ASP A 74 -11.64 -3.68 -5.00
C ASP A 74 -11.66 -4.56 -3.74
N GLY A 75 -10.69 -4.46 -2.86
CA GLY A 75 -9.56 -3.54 -2.83
C GLY A 75 -8.34 -4.14 -2.10
N PRO A 76 -7.38 -3.31 -1.65
CA PRO A 76 -6.09 -3.78 -1.15
C PRO A 76 -6.12 -4.42 0.25
N ALA A 77 -7.19 -4.25 1.03
CA ALA A 77 -7.31 -4.77 2.39
C ALA A 77 -8.63 -5.52 2.68
N LEU A 78 -9.54 -5.58 1.71
CA LEU A 78 -10.88 -6.15 1.88
C LEU A 78 -11.57 -6.27 0.51
N LEU A 79 -12.71 -6.95 0.44
CA LEU A 79 -13.57 -6.95 -0.75
C LEU A 79 -14.64 -5.85 -0.65
N LEU A 80 -14.55 -4.82 -1.49
CA LEU A 80 -15.34 -3.59 -1.35
C LEU A 80 -16.85 -3.85 -1.47
N VAL A 81 -17.61 -3.22 -0.56
CA VAL A 81 -19.09 -3.22 -0.51
C VAL A 81 -19.73 -4.61 -0.59
N ARG A 82 -19.09 -5.64 0.00
CA ARG A 82 -19.63 -7.01 0.11
C ARG A 82 -19.97 -7.38 1.55
N ASP A 83 -20.89 -8.33 1.69
CA ASP A 83 -21.27 -8.90 2.99
C ASP A 83 -20.49 -10.19 3.30
N LEU A 84 -20.33 -10.48 4.60
CA LEU A 84 -19.67 -11.68 5.13
C LEU A 84 -18.23 -11.84 4.63
N ILE A 85 -17.51 -10.74 4.67
CA ILE A 85 -16.07 -10.60 4.40
C ILE A 85 -15.35 -10.09 5.64
N SER A 86 -14.03 -10.24 5.65
CA SER A 86 -13.16 -9.66 6.69
C SER A 86 -12.50 -8.36 6.24
N VAL A 87 -12.18 -7.53 7.22
CA VAL A 87 -11.42 -6.28 7.03
C VAL A 87 -10.01 -6.49 7.56
N PHE A 88 -9.05 -6.65 6.64
CA PHE A 88 -7.65 -6.85 6.98
C PHE A 88 -6.96 -5.51 7.34
N PRO A 89 -5.79 -5.56 7.99
CA PRO A 89 -5.00 -4.37 8.23
C PRO A 89 -4.56 -3.73 6.90
N SER A 90 -4.44 -2.41 6.90
CA SER A 90 -3.99 -1.66 5.72
C SER A 90 -2.54 -1.93 5.33
N GLY A 91 -2.15 -1.45 4.14
CA GLY A 91 -0.78 -1.52 3.66
C GLY A 91 0.23 -0.87 4.62
N VAL A 92 -0.10 0.29 5.21
CA VAL A 92 0.81 0.95 6.16
C VAL A 92 0.99 0.14 7.45
N THR A 93 -0.06 -0.54 7.92
CA THR A 93 0.03 -1.44 9.08
C THR A 93 0.87 -2.67 8.76
N LEU A 94 0.70 -3.25 7.57
CA LEU A 94 1.52 -4.34 7.06
C LEU A 94 2.98 -3.92 6.92
N ALA A 95 3.25 -2.70 6.44
CA ALA A 95 4.59 -2.15 6.34
C ALA A 95 5.26 -2.01 7.70
N ALA A 96 4.50 -1.56 8.70
CA ALA A 96 5.00 -1.44 10.06
C ALA A 96 5.40 -2.78 10.70
N THR A 97 4.94 -3.93 10.16
CA THR A 97 5.40 -5.25 10.61
C THR A 97 6.83 -5.57 10.19
N TRP A 98 7.30 -5.02 9.06
CA TRP A 98 8.53 -5.39 8.35
C TRP A 98 8.71 -6.90 8.15
N ASP A 99 7.59 -7.62 7.96
CA ASP A 99 7.53 -9.07 7.93
C ASP A 99 6.93 -9.58 6.62
N ARG A 100 7.80 -10.08 5.73
CA ARG A 100 7.40 -10.60 4.42
C ARG A 100 6.43 -11.78 4.54
N GLU A 101 6.57 -12.60 5.57
CA GLU A 101 5.71 -13.77 5.75
C GLU A 101 4.32 -13.35 6.20
N LEU A 102 4.20 -12.42 7.15
CA LEU A 102 2.89 -11.90 7.56
C LEU A 102 2.16 -11.21 6.39
N VAL A 103 2.88 -10.46 5.56
CA VAL A 103 2.28 -9.85 4.35
C VAL A 103 1.83 -10.92 3.35
N TYR A 104 2.64 -11.95 3.10
CA TYR A 104 2.26 -13.09 2.26
C TYR A 104 1.00 -13.77 2.77
N GLN A 105 0.92 -14.09 4.07
CA GLN A 105 -0.25 -14.73 4.66
C GLN A 105 -1.49 -13.83 4.62
N SER A 106 -1.33 -12.52 4.85
CA SER A 106 -2.43 -11.55 4.76
C SER A 106 -3.05 -11.54 3.36
N TYR A 107 -2.22 -11.42 2.33
CA TYR A 107 -2.71 -11.36 0.95
C TYR A 107 -3.17 -12.71 0.41
N LYS A 108 -2.64 -13.82 0.94
CA LYS A 108 -3.18 -15.15 0.67
C LYS A 108 -4.61 -15.28 1.23
N ALA A 109 -4.82 -14.96 2.51
CA ALA A 109 -6.14 -15.00 3.14
C ALA A 109 -7.13 -14.05 2.46
N LEU A 110 -6.70 -12.82 2.14
CA LEU A 110 -7.50 -11.88 1.35
C LEU A 110 -7.86 -12.47 -0.03
N GLY A 111 -6.90 -13.10 -0.72
CA GLY A 111 -7.12 -13.81 -1.98
C GLY A 111 -8.12 -14.97 -1.85
N GLU A 112 -8.13 -15.70 -0.73
CA GLU A 112 -9.11 -16.76 -0.46
C GLU A 112 -10.53 -16.18 -0.39
N GLU A 113 -10.71 -14.98 0.18
CA GLU A 113 -11.99 -14.27 0.19
C GLU A 113 -12.42 -13.77 -1.19
N PHE A 114 -11.50 -13.15 -1.93
CA PHE A 114 -11.74 -12.74 -3.32
C PHE A 114 -12.21 -13.92 -4.18
N ARG A 115 -11.48 -15.05 -4.12
CA ARG A 115 -11.84 -16.28 -4.84
C ARG A 115 -13.15 -16.87 -4.35
N GLY A 116 -13.37 -16.91 -3.04
CA GLY A 116 -14.61 -17.40 -2.44
C GLY A 116 -15.85 -16.64 -2.91
N LYS A 117 -15.68 -15.35 -3.26
CA LYS A 117 -16.72 -14.49 -3.85
C LYS A 117 -16.76 -14.53 -5.39
N GLY A 118 -15.91 -15.32 -6.03
CA GLY A 118 -15.83 -15.48 -7.49
C GLY A 118 -15.17 -14.30 -8.21
N THR A 119 -14.38 -13.50 -7.49
CA THR A 119 -13.59 -12.44 -8.12
C THR A 119 -12.41 -13.06 -8.85
N HIS A 120 -12.16 -12.62 -10.08
CA HIS A 120 -11.04 -13.05 -10.89
C HIS A 120 -9.82 -12.16 -10.66
N VAL A 121 -10.03 -10.84 -10.56
CA VAL A 121 -8.99 -9.82 -10.38
C VAL A 121 -9.25 -8.99 -9.14
N ALA A 122 -8.30 -9.00 -8.21
CA ALA A 122 -8.28 -8.10 -7.08
C ALA A 122 -7.52 -6.82 -7.43
N LEU A 123 -8.11 -5.66 -7.16
CA LEU A 123 -7.54 -4.35 -7.48
C LEU A 123 -6.57 -3.89 -6.37
N GLY A 124 -5.47 -4.61 -6.26
CA GLY A 124 -4.32 -4.34 -5.40
C GLY A 124 -3.24 -5.41 -5.65
N PRO A 125 -2.08 -5.32 -4.97
CA PRO A 125 -1.68 -4.34 -3.94
C PRO A 125 -1.33 -2.94 -4.47
N VAL A 126 -1.04 -2.00 -3.56
CA VAL A 126 -0.71 -0.60 -3.87
C VAL A 126 0.77 -0.28 -3.64
N ALA A 127 1.42 0.27 -4.67
CA ALA A 127 2.76 0.87 -4.61
C ALA A 127 2.78 2.37 -4.97
N GLY A 128 1.69 2.88 -5.56
CA GLY A 128 1.47 4.28 -5.90
C GLY A 128 0.09 4.74 -5.39
N PRO A 129 -0.03 5.72 -4.48
CA PRO A 129 1.03 6.63 -4.00
C PRO A 129 2.12 5.90 -3.22
N LEU A 130 3.37 6.25 -3.49
CA LEU A 130 4.52 5.78 -2.72
C LEU A 130 4.59 6.50 -1.37
N GLY A 131 4.19 7.78 -1.34
CA GLY A 131 4.14 8.58 -0.12
C GLY A 131 5.00 9.84 -0.21
N ARG A 132 5.05 10.48 -1.38
CA ARG A 132 5.73 11.78 -1.57
C ARG A 132 5.19 12.82 -0.59
N HIS A 133 3.86 12.94 -0.50
CA HIS A 133 3.20 13.88 0.39
C HIS A 133 2.83 13.21 1.71
N PRO A 134 3.25 13.74 2.88
CA PRO A 134 2.81 13.21 4.18
C PRO A 134 1.29 13.26 4.39
N LEU A 135 0.62 14.17 3.67
CA LEU A 135 -0.81 14.43 3.76
C LEU A 135 -1.62 13.71 2.64
N GLY A 136 -0.98 12.91 1.79
CA GLY A 136 -1.65 12.21 0.69
C GLY A 136 -2.81 11.35 1.19
N GLY A 137 -3.98 11.49 0.54
CA GLY A 137 -5.23 10.86 0.99
C GLY A 137 -5.24 9.33 1.01
N ARG A 138 -4.34 8.68 0.26
CA ARG A 138 -4.32 7.23 0.04
C ARG A 138 -3.01 6.53 0.37
N ASN A 139 -2.04 7.20 0.98
CA ASN A 139 -0.76 6.59 1.36
C ASN A 139 -0.94 5.32 2.20
N TRP A 140 -2.01 5.27 2.99
CA TRP A 140 -2.35 4.15 3.88
C TRP A 140 -2.68 2.85 3.15
N GLU A 141 -3.13 2.91 1.89
CA GLU A 141 -3.42 1.71 1.08
C GLU A 141 -2.13 1.00 0.67
N GLY A 142 -1.10 1.80 0.35
CA GLY A 142 0.26 1.34 0.09
C GLY A 142 1.06 1.16 1.37
N PHE A 143 2.36 0.96 1.23
CA PHE A 143 3.19 0.48 2.31
C PHE A 143 4.05 1.57 2.97
N SER A 144 5.02 2.10 2.21
CA SER A 144 6.07 2.98 2.74
C SER A 144 6.59 3.93 1.64
N PRO A 145 7.00 5.17 1.99
CA PRO A 145 7.76 6.04 1.10
C PRO A 145 9.15 5.49 0.73
N ASP A 146 9.56 4.34 1.29
CA ASP A 146 10.78 3.66 0.87
C ASP A 146 10.52 2.63 -0.27
N PRO A 147 11.18 2.77 -1.43
CA PRO A 147 10.98 1.88 -2.57
C PRO A 147 11.41 0.44 -2.32
N TYR A 148 12.44 0.22 -1.49
CA TYR A 148 12.96 -1.13 -1.24
C TYR A 148 12.03 -1.91 -0.32
N LEU A 149 11.56 -1.28 0.76
CA LEU A 149 10.54 -1.85 1.64
C LEU A 149 9.26 -2.13 0.85
N THR A 150 8.71 -1.12 0.16
CA THR A 150 7.50 -1.28 -0.65
C THR A 150 7.65 -2.38 -1.70
N GLY A 151 8.75 -2.46 -2.44
CA GLY A 151 8.96 -3.49 -3.46
C GLY A 151 8.97 -4.93 -2.90
N HIS A 152 9.58 -5.14 -1.73
CA HIS A 152 9.56 -6.45 -1.07
C HIS A 152 8.17 -6.83 -0.53
N LEU A 153 7.40 -5.85 -0.06
CA LEU A 153 6.04 -6.08 0.42
C LEU A 153 5.05 -6.27 -0.74
N MET A 154 5.25 -5.59 -1.87
CA MET A 154 4.56 -5.89 -3.14
C MET A 154 4.82 -7.33 -3.56
N THR A 155 6.08 -7.78 -3.54
CA THR A 155 6.44 -9.17 -3.89
C THR A 155 5.70 -10.18 -3.01
N ALA A 156 5.69 -9.98 -1.69
CA ALA A 156 4.99 -10.86 -0.76
C ALA A 156 3.47 -10.87 -1.00
N SER A 157 2.89 -9.68 -1.21
CA SER A 157 1.46 -9.48 -1.46
C SER A 157 0.99 -10.19 -2.73
N ILE A 158 1.70 -9.98 -3.84
CA ILE A 158 1.38 -10.57 -5.14
C ILE A 158 1.49 -12.10 -5.07
N THR A 159 2.59 -12.59 -4.48
CA THR A 159 2.81 -14.03 -4.34
C THR A 159 1.73 -14.68 -3.47
N GLY A 160 1.29 -14.01 -2.39
CA GLY A 160 0.23 -14.47 -1.50
C GLY A 160 -1.09 -14.65 -2.24
N MET A 161 -1.57 -13.57 -2.84
CA MET A 161 -2.87 -13.53 -3.52
C MET A 161 -2.93 -14.44 -4.75
N GLN A 162 -1.90 -14.44 -5.59
CA GLN A 162 -1.86 -15.31 -6.79
C GLN A 162 -1.67 -16.79 -6.43
N SER A 163 -1.14 -17.13 -5.25
CA SER A 163 -1.01 -18.53 -4.83
C SER A 163 -2.34 -19.26 -4.64
N VAL A 164 -3.45 -18.50 -4.54
CA VAL A 164 -4.81 -19.05 -4.48
C VAL A 164 -5.59 -18.78 -5.77
N GLY A 165 -4.91 -18.41 -6.86
CA GLY A 165 -5.48 -18.29 -8.20
C GLY A 165 -6.23 -17.00 -8.50
N VAL A 166 -6.09 -15.97 -7.66
CA VAL A 166 -6.65 -14.63 -7.90
C VAL A 166 -5.61 -13.74 -8.58
N GLN A 167 -5.98 -13.07 -9.66
CA GLN A 167 -5.13 -12.10 -10.35
C GLN A 167 -4.91 -10.86 -9.47
N THR A 168 -3.70 -10.31 -9.49
CA THR A 168 -3.40 -9.02 -8.85
C THR A 168 -3.34 -7.91 -9.87
N SER A 169 -3.80 -6.72 -9.47
CA SER A 169 -3.63 -5.47 -10.21
C SER A 169 -2.78 -4.49 -9.42
N SER A 170 -1.47 -4.50 -9.67
CA SER A 170 -0.54 -3.62 -8.97
C SER A 170 -0.80 -2.16 -9.37
N LYS A 171 -1.05 -1.29 -8.39
CA LYS A 171 -1.57 0.07 -8.64
C LYS A 171 -0.95 1.17 -7.77
N HIS A 172 -1.09 2.45 -8.10
CA HIS A 172 -1.50 3.02 -9.39
C HIS A 172 -0.26 3.43 -10.16
N PHE A 173 -0.15 3.04 -11.43
CA PHE A 173 1.02 3.21 -12.27
C PHE A 173 0.87 4.45 -13.18
N ILE A 174 1.52 5.57 -12.93
CA ILE A 174 2.47 5.86 -11.84
C ILE A 174 2.40 7.34 -11.45
N GLY A 175 3.00 7.70 -10.32
CA GLY A 175 3.14 9.10 -9.90
C GLY A 175 1.85 9.74 -9.39
N ASN A 176 0.83 8.95 -9.06
CA ASN A 176 -0.41 9.41 -8.45
C ASN A 176 -0.21 9.72 -6.96
N GLU A 177 0.57 10.76 -6.66
CA GLU A 177 1.04 11.06 -5.31
C GLU A 177 0.11 12.00 -4.51
N GLN A 178 -0.94 12.55 -5.12
CA GLN A 178 -1.95 13.38 -4.47
C GLN A 178 -3.35 13.11 -5.06
N GLU A 179 -4.40 13.29 -4.26
CA GLU A 179 -5.78 13.11 -4.71
C GLU A 179 -6.37 14.36 -5.38
N THR A 180 -5.93 15.54 -4.93
CA THR A 180 -6.42 16.82 -5.44
C THR A 180 -6.14 16.94 -6.93
N GLN A 181 -7.20 17.14 -7.74
CA GLN A 181 -7.16 17.14 -9.21
C GLN A 181 -6.51 15.88 -9.81
N ARG A 182 -6.70 14.70 -9.21
CA ARG A 182 -6.18 13.44 -9.80
C ARG A 182 -6.74 13.13 -11.19
N SER A 183 -7.98 13.53 -11.49
CA SER A 183 -8.68 13.34 -12.77
C SER A 183 -9.03 14.68 -13.40
N ASN A 184 -9.36 14.67 -14.70
CA ASN A 184 -9.89 15.85 -15.38
C ASN A 184 -11.21 16.34 -14.75
N SER A 185 -11.44 17.65 -14.81
CA SER A 185 -12.63 18.28 -14.26
C SER A 185 -13.22 19.32 -15.22
N PRO A 186 -14.55 19.29 -15.51
CA PRO A 186 -15.18 20.29 -16.35
C PRO A 186 -15.43 21.60 -15.58
N LEU A 187 -15.16 22.73 -16.21
CA LEU A 187 -15.61 24.05 -15.76
C LEU A 187 -17.08 24.30 -16.14
N PRO A 188 -17.77 25.25 -15.48
CA PRO A 188 -19.15 25.59 -15.81
C PRO A 188 -19.40 26.05 -17.26
N ASP A 189 -18.36 26.50 -17.96
CA ASP A 189 -18.42 26.93 -19.37
C ASP A 189 -18.21 25.78 -20.38
N GLY A 190 -18.02 24.55 -19.88
CA GLY A 190 -17.77 23.35 -20.69
C GLY A 190 -16.31 23.09 -20.99
N THR A 191 -15.38 23.95 -20.54
CA THR A 191 -13.93 23.70 -20.67
C THR A 191 -13.54 22.51 -19.79
N ASN A 192 -12.91 21.49 -20.37
CA ASN A 192 -12.32 20.40 -19.60
C ASN A 192 -10.92 20.80 -19.12
N ILE A 193 -10.69 20.78 -17.81
CA ILE A 193 -9.38 20.99 -17.19
C ILE A 193 -8.74 19.63 -16.99
N ASP A 194 -7.51 19.48 -17.46
CA ASP A 194 -6.80 18.22 -17.36
C ASP A 194 -6.45 17.88 -15.90
N ALA A 195 -6.21 16.59 -15.66
CA ALA A 195 -5.68 16.12 -14.39
C ALA A 195 -4.34 16.78 -14.04
N ILE A 196 -3.94 16.70 -12.77
CA ILE A 196 -2.58 17.07 -12.34
C ILE A 196 -1.53 16.29 -13.14
N SER A 197 -0.50 17.00 -13.61
CA SER A 197 0.69 16.38 -14.19
C SER A 197 1.77 16.22 -13.15
N SER A 198 2.11 14.98 -12.82
CA SER A 198 3.30 14.66 -12.03
C SER A 198 4.51 14.71 -12.96
N ASN A 199 5.34 15.73 -12.79
CA ASN A 199 6.49 15.97 -13.64
C ASN A 199 7.74 15.39 -12.95
N ILE A 200 8.16 14.22 -13.44
CA ILE A 200 9.18 13.37 -12.80
C ILE A 200 10.36 13.22 -13.76
N ASP A 201 11.56 13.51 -13.27
CA ASP A 201 12.78 13.24 -14.02
C ASP A 201 13.10 11.74 -14.08
N ASP A 202 13.83 11.35 -15.11
CA ASP A 202 14.12 9.95 -15.43
C ASP A 202 14.81 9.19 -14.29
N ARG A 203 15.77 9.81 -13.60
CA ARG A 203 16.47 9.18 -12.47
C ARG A 203 15.53 8.97 -11.29
N THR A 204 14.74 9.98 -10.96
CA THR A 204 13.76 9.91 -9.87
C THR A 204 12.69 8.84 -10.16
N LEU A 205 12.25 8.72 -11.41
CA LEU A 205 11.34 7.64 -11.81
C LEU A 205 11.96 6.27 -11.52
N HIS A 206 13.17 5.98 -12.02
CA HIS A 206 13.81 4.66 -11.92
C HIS A 206 14.24 4.28 -10.49
N GLU A 207 14.83 5.20 -9.74
CA GLU A 207 15.40 4.90 -8.42
C GLU A 207 14.37 4.93 -7.28
N LEU A 208 13.16 5.48 -7.51
CA LEU A 208 12.16 5.69 -6.48
C LEU A 208 10.80 5.09 -6.86
N TYR A 209 10.07 5.72 -7.78
CA TYR A 209 8.67 5.37 -8.03
C TYR A 209 8.52 4.03 -8.79
N LEU A 210 9.41 3.75 -9.75
CA LEU A 210 9.36 2.56 -10.59
C LEU A 210 9.88 1.31 -9.88
N TRP A 211 10.78 1.47 -8.92
CA TRP A 211 11.42 0.37 -8.17
C TRP A 211 10.41 -0.67 -7.63
N PRO A 212 9.35 -0.29 -6.87
CA PRO A 212 8.38 -1.26 -6.38
C PRO A 212 7.55 -1.93 -7.50
N PHE A 213 7.37 -1.27 -8.65
CA PHE A 213 6.71 -1.88 -9.81
C PHE A 213 7.63 -2.87 -10.54
N ALA A 214 8.94 -2.61 -10.60
CA ALA A 214 9.91 -3.60 -11.09
C ALA A 214 9.86 -4.88 -10.24
N ASP A 215 9.77 -4.74 -8.92
CA ASP A 215 9.59 -5.87 -8.00
C ASP A 215 8.22 -6.55 -8.19
N ALA A 216 7.15 -5.80 -8.43
CA ALA A 216 5.82 -6.34 -8.72
C ALA A 216 5.78 -7.15 -10.03
N VAL A 217 6.40 -6.64 -11.10
CA VAL A 217 6.53 -7.35 -12.38
C VAL A 217 7.37 -8.62 -12.19
N ARG A 218 8.47 -8.55 -11.45
CA ARG A 218 9.31 -9.71 -11.13
C ARG A 218 8.59 -10.76 -10.28
N ALA A 219 7.69 -10.34 -9.38
CA ALA A 219 6.83 -11.22 -8.61
C ALA A 219 5.72 -11.87 -9.47
N GLY A 220 5.55 -11.40 -10.71
CA GLY A 220 4.61 -11.95 -11.68
C GLY A 220 3.21 -11.38 -11.54
N THR A 221 3.04 -10.11 -11.16
CA THR A 221 1.72 -9.44 -11.17
C THR A 221 1.05 -9.64 -12.52
N THR A 222 -0.23 -10.03 -12.51
CA THR A 222 -0.99 -10.33 -13.74
C THR A 222 -1.51 -9.11 -14.47
N SER A 223 -1.80 -8.04 -13.74
CA SER A 223 -2.14 -6.74 -14.31
C SER A 223 -1.47 -5.58 -13.57
N ILE A 224 -1.39 -4.45 -14.26
CA ILE A 224 -1.02 -3.15 -13.70
C ILE A 224 -2.14 -2.16 -14.01
N LEU A 225 -2.56 -1.41 -13.00
CA LEU A 225 -3.58 -0.39 -13.16
C LEU A 225 -2.90 0.96 -13.39
N CYS A 226 -3.07 1.53 -14.58
CA CYS A 226 -2.54 2.85 -14.90
C CYS A 226 -3.33 3.95 -14.19
N SER A 227 -2.65 4.99 -13.72
CA SER A 227 -3.22 6.00 -12.83
C SER A 227 -4.03 7.08 -13.55
N TYR A 228 -4.81 7.85 -12.77
CA TYR A 228 -5.56 9.01 -13.25
C TYR A 228 -4.69 10.18 -13.72
N ASN A 229 -3.59 10.46 -13.00
CA ASN A 229 -2.77 11.63 -13.25
C ASN A 229 -2.06 11.57 -14.60
N ARG A 230 -1.56 12.72 -15.04
CA ARG A 230 -0.62 12.80 -16.16
C ARG A 230 0.81 12.63 -15.66
N ILE A 231 1.68 12.14 -16.54
CA ILE A 231 3.13 12.06 -16.35
C ILE A 231 3.77 12.85 -17.46
N ASN A 232 4.48 13.92 -17.09
CA ASN A 232 5.08 14.87 -18.02
C ASN A 232 4.07 15.29 -19.11
N GLU A 233 2.89 15.73 -18.66
CA GLU A 233 1.76 16.26 -19.42
C GLU A 233 0.99 15.26 -20.31
N THR A 234 1.31 13.97 -20.25
CA THR A 234 0.56 12.90 -20.95
C THR A 234 -0.13 11.98 -19.93
N TYR A 235 -1.43 11.69 -20.09
CA TYR A 235 -2.17 10.80 -19.18
C TYR A 235 -1.51 9.43 -19.06
N ALA A 236 -1.40 8.91 -17.83
CA ALA A 236 -0.64 7.67 -17.59
C ALA A 236 -1.22 6.47 -18.36
N CYS A 237 -2.53 6.41 -18.55
CA CYS A 237 -3.21 5.36 -19.33
C CYS A 237 -3.08 5.47 -20.86
N GLU A 238 -2.43 6.51 -21.37
CA GLU A 238 -2.18 6.69 -22.80
C GLU A 238 -0.77 7.25 -23.07
N ASN A 239 0.17 7.01 -22.16
CA ASN A 239 1.56 7.43 -22.30
C ASN A 239 2.41 6.30 -22.91
N PRO A 240 2.77 6.37 -24.22
CA PRO A 240 3.49 5.30 -24.90
C PRO A 240 4.90 5.08 -24.35
N HIS A 241 5.56 6.14 -23.89
CA HIS A 241 6.89 6.00 -23.30
C HIS A 241 6.81 5.20 -21.98
N LEU A 242 5.85 5.53 -21.14
CA LEU A 242 5.65 4.86 -19.86
C LEU A 242 5.18 3.40 -20.04
N LEU A 243 4.15 3.16 -20.85
CA LEU A 243 3.52 1.84 -20.96
C LEU A 243 4.28 0.89 -21.90
N ASN A 244 4.66 1.35 -23.09
CA ASN A 244 5.33 0.50 -24.07
C ASN A 244 6.84 0.40 -23.80
N ASN A 245 7.53 1.53 -23.60
CA ASN A 245 8.99 1.52 -23.52
C ASN A 245 9.48 1.09 -22.13
N ILE A 246 8.95 1.69 -21.05
CA ILE A 246 9.39 1.38 -19.69
C ILE A 246 8.71 0.10 -19.19
N LEU A 247 7.38 0.07 -19.09
CA LEU A 247 6.71 -1.06 -18.45
C LEU A 247 6.82 -2.37 -19.26
N LYS A 248 6.37 -2.36 -20.52
CA LYS A 248 6.37 -3.57 -21.36
C LYS A 248 7.78 -3.87 -21.92
N GLY A 249 8.54 -2.84 -22.28
CA GLY A 249 9.88 -2.93 -22.83
C GLY A 249 10.94 -3.19 -21.76
N GLU A 250 11.31 -2.18 -20.99
CA GLU A 250 12.40 -2.23 -20.02
C GLU A 250 12.14 -3.23 -18.91
N LEU A 251 10.96 -3.22 -18.27
CA LEU A 251 10.63 -4.13 -17.18
C LEU A 251 10.14 -5.50 -17.66
N GLY A 252 9.95 -5.69 -18.97
CA GLY A 252 9.53 -6.97 -19.54
C GLY A 252 8.16 -7.45 -19.07
N PHE A 253 7.21 -6.53 -18.81
CA PHE A 253 5.88 -6.89 -18.30
C PHE A 253 5.06 -7.73 -19.31
N GLN A 254 4.69 -8.93 -18.88
CA GLN A 254 3.96 -9.92 -19.71
C GLN A 254 2.44 -9.90 -19.50
N GLY A 255 1.96 -9.30 -18.41
CA GLY A 255 0.54 -9.14 -18.13
C GLY A 255 -0.10 -8.05 -18.97
N TYR A 256 -1.26 -7.56 -18.51
CA TYR A 256 -2.03 -6.52 -19.20
C TYR A 256 -2.16 -5.24 -18.36
N VAL A 257 -2.26 -4.10 -19.04
CA VAL A 257 -2.53 -2.79 -18.43
C VAL A 257 -4.03 -2.54 -18.42
N VAL A 258 -4.59 -2.28 -17.25
CA VAL A 258 -6.00 -1.89 -17.07
C VAL A 258 -6.06 -0.42 -16.66
N SER A 259 -7.06 0.32 -17.13
CA SER A 259 -7.27 1.70 -16.67
C SER A 259 -7.75 1.73 -15.22
N ASP A 260 -7.41 2.80 -14.49
CA ASP A 260 -8.28 3.21 -13.39
C ASP A 260 -9.68 3.54 -13.92
N TRP A 261 -10.67 3.58 -13.03
CA TRP A 261 -12.07 3.77 -13.41
C TRP A 261 -12.26 5.15 -14.03
N PHE A 262 -12.52 5.20 -15.34
CA PHE A 262 -12.64 6.43 -16.14
C PHE A 262 -11.33 7.18 -16.39
N ALA A 263 -10.17 6.54 -16.24
CA ALA A 263 -8.86 7.13 -16.56
C ALA A 263 -8.46 7.03 -18.05
N THR A 264 -9.27 6.37 -18.87
CA THR A 264 -9.09 6.34 -20.34
C THR A 264 -9.57 7.68 -20.91
N HIS A 265 -8.76 8.33 -21.75
CA HIS A 265 -9.10 9.63 -22.35
C HIS A 265 -9.16 9.59 -23.89
N SER A 266 -8.83 8.45 -24.51
CA SER A 266 -8.92 8.26 -25.95
C SER A 266 -9.17 6.78 -26.32
N GLY A 267 -9.67 6.53 -27.53
CA GLY A 267 -9.93 5.19 -28.06
C GLY A 267 -8.65 4.46 -28.52
N TYR A 268 -8.49 4.29 -29.84
CA TYR A 268 -7.30 3.61 -30.38
C TYR A 268 -5.95 4.27 -30.03
N PRO A 269 -5.83 5.59 -29.76
CA PRO A 269 -4.55 6.15 -29.31
C PRO A 269 -4.09 5.58 -27.97
N ALA A 270 -4.97 5.45 -26.97
CA ALA A 270 -4.66 4.78 -25.69
C ALA A 270 -4.30 3.29 -25.90
N ALA A 271 -5.05 2.59 -26.77
CA ALA A 271 -4.75 1.19 -27.10
C ALA A 271 -3.35 1.02 -27.73
N ASN A 272 -2.99 1.89 -28.69
CA ASN A 272 -1.66 1.90 -29.32
C ASN A 272 -0.56 2.37 -28.37
N ALA A 273 -0.89 3.23 -27.41
CA ALA A 273 0.03 3.68 -26.37
C ALA A 273 0.34 2.60 -25.33
N GLY A 274 -0.44 1.51 -25.28
CA GLY A 274 -0.12 0.33 -24.47
C GLY A 274 -1.19 -0.08 -23.47
N LEU A 275 -2.33 0.61 -23.41
CA LEU A 275 -3.50 0.15 -22.65
C LEU A 275 -4.04 -1.15 -23.23
N ASP A 276 -4.46 -2.08 -22.38
CA ASP A 276 -4.99 -3.40 -22.80
C ASP A 276 -6.45 -3.62 -22.40
N MET A 277 -6.94 -2.96 -21.32
CA MET A 277 -8.31 -3.09 -20.85
C MET A 277 -8.85 -1.74 -20.35
N ASP A 278 -9.94 -1.27 -20.96
CA ASP A 278 -10.65 -0.05 -20.56
C ASP A 278 -11.71 -0.37 -19.50
N MET A 279 -11.57 0.21 -18.31
CA MET A 279 -12.47 0.04 -17.17
C MET A 279 -13.04 1.39 -16.69
N PRO A 280 -14.35 1.47 -16.40
CA PRO A 280 -15.35 0.40 -16.52
C PRO A 280 -15.88 0.23 -17.96
N GLY A 281 -15.18 0.77 -18.96
CA GLY A 281 -15.49 0.70 -20.40
C GLY A 281 -16.28 1.89 -20.95
N TYR A 282 -16.88 2.70 -20.08
CA TYR A 282 -17.64 3.90 -20.46
C TYR A 282 -16.78 5.15 -20.30
N ILE A 283 -17.03 6.17 -21.13
CA ILE A 283 -16.24 7.42 -21.08
C ILE A 283 -16.45 8.24 -19.80
N SER A 284 -17.54 7.98 -19.06
CA SER A 284 -17.90 8.65 -17.81
C SER A 284 -18.99 7.89 -17.05
N GLN A 285 -19.23 8.27 -15.80
CA GLN A 285 -20.32 7.72 -15.00
C GLN A 285 -21.70 7.94 -15.66
N SER A 286 -21.94 9.11 -16.27
CA SER A 286 -23.21 9.38 -16.96
C SER A 286 -23.36 8.55 -18.25
N ALA A 287 -22.24 8.21 -18.90
CA ALA A 287 -22.22 7.41 -20.12
C ALA A 287 -22.60 5.94 -19.92
N ILE A 288 -22.66 5.43 -18.68
CA ILE A 288 -23.15 4.08 -18.38
C ILE A 288 -24.58 3.86 -18.92
N ASN A 289 -25.41 4.91 -18.88
CA ASN A 289 -26.79 4.86 -19.35
C ASN A 289 -26.91 5.04 -20.87
N THR A 290 -25.98 5.76 -21.49
CA THR A 290 -25.99 6.01 -22.94
C THR A 290 -25.28 4.91 -23.72
N GLY A 291 -24.35 4.20 -23.08
CA GLY A 291 -23.50 3.19 -23.71
C GLY A 291 -22.30 3.77 -24.45
N GLU A 292 -21.91 5.02 -24.20
CA GLU A 292 -20.75 5.64 -24.86
C GLU A 292 -19.43 5.14 -24.27
N THR A 293 -18.53 4.67 -25.13
CA THR A 293 -17.28 3.97 -24.76
C THR A 293 -16.09 4.46 -25.59
N TYR A 294 -14.87 4.39 -25.05
CA TYR A 294 -13.66 4.64 -25.85
C TYR A 294 -13.25 3.43 -26.69
N PHE A 295 -13.43 2.22 -26.17
CA PHE A 295 -13.06 0.97 -26.84
C PHE A 295 -14.24 0.35 -27.62
N GLY A 296 -14.55 -0.93 -27.41
CA GLY A 296 -15.70 -1.61 -28.01
C GLY A 296 -15.80 -1.42 -29.54
N PRO A 297 -16.96 -0.97 -30.06
CA PRO A 297 -17.15 -0.73 -31.50
C PRO A 297 -16.14 0.24 -32.14
N HIS A 298 -15.55 1.15 -31.36
CA HIS A 298 -14.61 2.15 -31.88
C HIS A 298 -13.24 1.56 -32.24
N LEU A 299 -12.78 0.50 -31.54
CA LEU A 299 -11.54 -0.20 -31.94
C LEU A 299 -11.72 -0.94 -33.28
N ILE A 300 -12.89 -1.54 -33.51
CA ILE A 300 -13.22 -2.20 -34.78
C ILE A 300 -13.20 -1.17 -35.92
N SER A 301 -13.83 -0.02 -35.70
CA SER A 301 -13.85 1.09 -36.66
C SER A 301 -12.44 1.63 -36.94
N ALA A 302 -11.59 1.74 -35.91
CA ALA A 302 -10.21 2.16 -36.06
C ALA A 302 -9.36 1.16 -36.87
N ILE A 303 -9.58 -0.14 -36.68
CA ILE A 303 -8.92 -1.19 -37.48
C ILE A 303 -9.36 -1.12 -38.95
N GLN A 304 -10.66 -0.97 -39.21
CA GLN A 304 -11.18 -0.80 -40.57
C GLN A 304 -10.65 0.46 -41.25
N ALA A 305 -10.43 1.53 -40.49
CA ALA A 305 -9.84 2.77 -40.96
C ALA A 305 -8.30 2.72 -41.12
N GLY A 306 -7.63 1.66 -40.65
CA GLY A 306 -6.16 1.52 -40.69
C GLY A 306 -5.41 2.31 -39.61
N ASN A 307 -6.10 2.82 -38.58
CA ASN A 307 -5.51 3.58 -37.47
C ASN A 307 -4.95 2.67 -36.36
N MET A 308 -5.35 1.40 -36.34
CA MET A 308 -4.93 0.36 -35.41
C MET A 308 -4.84 -0.96 -36.17
N THR A 309 -3.93 -1.86 -35.79
CA THR A 309 -3.84 -3.20 -36.39
C THR A 309 -4.68 -4.21 -35.59
N GLU A 310 -5.19 -5.25 -36.26
CA GLU A 310 -5.83 -6.37 -35.54
C GLU A 310 -4.82 -7.09 -34.63
N ASP A 311 -3.55 -7.18 -35.03
CA ASP A 311 -2.46 -7.71 -34.19
C ASP A 311 -2.33 -6.99 -32.85
N ARG A 312 -2.57 -5.65 -32.80
CA ARG A 312 -2.56 -4.91 -31.55
C ARG A 312 -3.69 -5.37 -30.64
N LEU A 313 -4.90 -5.54 -31.19
CA LEU A 313 -6.06 -6.06 -30.46
C LEU A 313 -5.82 -7.50 -29.99
N ASP A 314 -5.17 -8.33 -30.81
CA ASP A 314 -4.81 -9.70 -30.45
C ASP A 314 -3.81 -9.75 -29.29
N ASP A 315 -2.81 -8.86 -29.25
CA ASP A 315 -1.89 -8.76 -28.11
C ASP A 315 -2.63 -8.34 -26.82
N MET A 316 -3.55 -7.38 -26.88
CA MET A 316 -4.36 -6.96 -25.72
C MET A 316 -5.12 -8.15 -25.11
N VAL A 317 -5.87 -8.88 -25.96
CA VAL A 317 -6.65 -10.04 -25.53
C VAL A 317 -5.73 -11.17 -25.07
N THR A 318 -4.61 -11.40 -25.75
CA THR A 318 -3.63 -12.44 -25.38
C THR A 318 -3.05 -12.18 -23.99
N ARG A 319 -2.71 -10.93 -23.65
CA ARG A 319 -2.20 -10.58 -22.30
C ARG A 319 -3.25 -10.83 -21.21
N ILE A 320 -4.50 -10.42 -21.44
CA ILE A 320 -5.61 -10.65 -20.51
C ILE A 320 -5.82 -12.15 -20.29
N MET A 321 -5.89 -12.91 -21.38
CA MET A 321 -6.16 -14.35 -21.31
C MET A 321 -4.96 -15.16 -20.81
N THR A 322 -3.74 -14.69 -21.03
CA THR A 322 -2.53 -15.29 -20.44
C THR A 322 -2.64 -15.28 -18.92
N SER A 323 -3.01 -14.14 -18.33
CA SER A 323 -3.22 -14.04 -16.88
C SER A 323 -4.36 -14.94 -16.36
N TYR A 324 -5.46 -15.03 -17.11
CA TYR A 324 -6.58 -15.92 -16.80
C TYR A 324 -6.18 -17.40 -16.78
N PHE A 325 -5.40 -17.86 -17.77
CA PHE A 325 -4.91 -19.24 -17.83
C PHE A 325 -3.77 -19.51 -16.85
N LEU A 326 -2.88 -18.54 -16.61
CA LEU A 326 -1.75 -18.65 -15.69
C LEU A 326 -2.20 -19.04 -14.28
N LEU A 327 -3.32 -18.49 -13.84
CA LEU A 327 -3.89 -18.73 -12.51
C LEU A 327 -5.00 -19.79 -12.52
N ASN A 328 -5.13 -20.54 -13.61
CA ASN A 328 -6.10 -21.63 -13.78
C ASN A 328 -7.55 -21.20 -13.50
N GLN A 329 -7.92 -20.01 -13.96
CA GLN A 329 -9.27 -19.46 -13.76
C GLN A 329 -10.29 -20.03 -14.76
N SER A 330 -9.82 -20.76 -15.78
CA SER A 330 -10.64 -21.46 -16.77
C SER A 330 -11.23 -22.78 -16.28
N SER A 331 -10.78 -23.30 -15.13
CA SER A 331 -11.12 -24.64 -14.66
C SER A 331 -11.52 -24.64 -13.19
N ASN A 332 -12.77 -25.03 -12.91
CA ASN A 332 -13.34 -25.12 -11.55
C ASN A 332 -13.19 -23.82 -10.73
N TYR A 333 -13.27 -22.66 -11.38
CA TYR A 333 -13.24 -21.38 -10.70
C TYR A 333 -14.64 -21.03 -10.15
N PRO A 334 -14.77 -20.50 -8.91
CA PRO A 334 -16.07 -20.14 -8.36
C PRO A 334 -16.76 -19.07 -9.20
N THR A 335 -18.06 -19.21 -9.44
CA THR A 335 -18.86 -18.16 -10.07
C THR A 335 -18.89 -16.91 -9.18
N PRO A 336 -19.08 -15.70 -9.72
CA PRO A 336 -19.33 -14.49 -8.93
C PRO A 336 -20.51 -14.67 -7.95
N ASP A 337 -20.39 -14.14 -6.73
CA ASP A 337 -21.43 -14.24 -5.69
C ASP A 337 -22.66 -13.42 -6.12
N PRO A 338 -23.83 -14.04 -6.30
CA PRO A 338 -25.03 -13.32 -6.76
C PRO A 338 -25.50 -12.27 -5.75
N SER A 339 -25.12 -12.38 -4.46
CA SER A 339 -25.51 -11.40 -3.44
C SER A 339 -24.86 -10.02 -3.66
N GLN A 340 -23.74 -9.96 -4.39
CA GLN A 340 -22.98 -8.72 -4.64
C GLN A 340 -23.85 -7.64 -5.30
N THR A 341 -24.72 -8.07 -6.21
CA THR A 341 -25.72 -7.24 -6.87
C THR A 341 -26.59 -6.46 -5.90
N TYR A 342 -27.13 -7.13 -4.88
CA TYR A 342 -28.13 -6.57 -3.98
C TYR A 342 -27.52 -5.56 -3.02
N VAL A 343 -26.30 -5.83 -2.54
CA VAL A 343 -25.59 -4.92 -1.64
C VAL A 343 -25.26 -3.62 -2.36
N MET A 344 -24.69 -3.71 -3.57
CA MET A 344 -24.41 -2.52 -4.38
C MET A 344 -25.70 -1.78 -4.77
N ALA A 345 -26.68 -2.49 -5.32
CA ALA A 345 -27.94 -1.88 -5.74
C ALA A 345 -28.62 -1.10 -4.62
N ASN A 346 -28.77 -1.71 -3.43
CA ASN A 346 -29.38 -1.06 -2.28
C ASN A 346 -28.58 0.17 -1.81
N MET A 347 -27.25 0.06 -1.78
CA MET A 347 -26.36 1.18 -1.43
C MET A 347 -26.53 2.38 -2.37
N TYR A 348 -26.82 2.15 -3.65
CA TYR A 348 -27.10 3.19 -4.64
C TYR A 348 -28.60 3.49 -4.84
N GLY A 349 -29.48 2.97 -3.98
CA GLY A 349 -30.91 3.29 -4.00
C GLY A 349 -31.76 2.57 -5.06
N TYR A 350 -31.27 1.47 -5.64
CA TYR A 350 -31.99 0.66 -6.63
C TYR A 350 -32.70 -0.54 -5.98
N ASP A 351 -33.96 -0.78 -6.36
CA ASP A 351 -34.71 -1.99 -5.97
C ASP A 351 -34.40 -3.16 -6.93
N TYR A 352 -33.87 -4.24 -6.36
CA TYR A 352 -33.49 -5.47 -7.07
C TYR A 352 -34.30 -6.70 -6.62
N GLY A 353 -35.41 -6.49 -5.91
CA GLY A 353 -36.28 -7.57 -5.43
C GLY A 353 -35.71 -8.33 -4.24
N ALA A 354 -36.11 -9.61 -4.11
CA ALA A 354 -35.79 -10.42 -2.93
C ALA A 354 -34.28 -10.67 -2.79
N GLN A 355 -33.74 -10.37 -1.61
CA GLN A 355 -32.34 -10.55 -1.28
C GLN A 355 -31.91 -12.02 -1.31
N ILE A 356 -30.68 -12.25 -1.77
CA ILE A 356 -30.03 -13.56 -1.75
C ILE A 356 -28.97 -13.57 -0.63
N PRO A 357 -28.89 -14.62 0.21
CA PRO A 357 -27.85 -14.72 1.23
C PRO A 357 -26.44 -14.67 0.62
N ALA A 358 -25.57 -13.85 1.20
CA ALA A 358 -24.17 -13.76 0.80
C ALA A 358 -23.39 -15.04 1.18
N ARG A 359 -22.38 -15.41 0.38
CA ARG A 359 -21.44 -16.48 0.77
C ARG A 359 -20.52 -16.01 1.89
N ASP A 360 -20.41 -16.77 2.97
CA ASP A 360 -19.43 -16.48 4.03
C ASP A 360 -18.05 -16.98 3.63
N VAL A 361 -17.08 -16.07 3.56
CA VAL A 361 -15.71 -16.39 3.11
C VAL A 361 -14.65 -16.13 4.18
N ARG A 362 -15.05 -15.68 5.37
CA ARG A 362 -14.15 -15.17 6.43
C ARG A 362 -13.27 -16.23 7.08
N ALA A 363 -13.68 -17.50 6.99
CA ALA A 363 -13.02 -18.64 7.62
C ALA A 363 -12.57 -18.32 9.08
N ASN A 364 -11.28 -18.46 9.38
CA ASN A 364 -10.65 -18.07 10.64
C ASN A 364 -9.71 -16.86 10.50
N HIS A 365 -9.89 -16.03 9.46
CA HIS A 365 -8.96 -14.94 9.13
C HIS A 365 -8.84 -13.88 10.23
N SER A 366 -9.83 -13.75 11.12
CA SER A 366 -9.75 -12.86 12.28
C SER A 366 -8.52 -13.12 13.16
N SER A 367 -8.09 -14.39 13.33
CA SER A 367 -6.90 -14.70 14.13
C SER A 367 -5.63 -14.11 13.50
N LEU A 368 -5.53 -14.16 12.16
CA LEU A 368 -4.41 -13.58 11.42
C LEU A 368 -4.45 -12.04 11.47
N ILE A 369 -5.64 -11.45 11.30
CA ILE A 369 -5.86 -10.00 11.38
C ILE A 369 -5.40 -9.46 12.74
N ARG A 370 -5.79 -10.13 13.83
CA ARG A 370 -5.33 -9.79 15.19
C ARG A 370 -3.82 -9.88 15.33
N GLN A 371 -3.21 -10.96 14.83
CA GLN A 371 -1.75 -11.17 14.87
C GLN A 371 -1.01 -10.03 14.14
N ILE A 372 -1.47 -9.66 12.95
CA ILE A 372 -0.87 -8.59 12.16
C ILE A 372 -1.05 -7.24 12.86
N GLY A 373 -2.24 -6.95 13.39
CA GLY A 373 -2.49 -5.71 14.14
C GLY A 373 -1.53 -5.55 15.33
N SER A 374 -1.25 -6.62 16.07
CA SER A 374 -0.27 -6.59 17.18
C SER A 374 1.16 -6.48 16.67
N ALA A 375 1.51 -7.18 15.58
CA ALA A 375 2.85 -7.16 15.00
C ALA A 375 3.20 -5.83 14.32
N GLY A 376 2.21 -5.09 13.82
CA GLY A 376 2.34 -3.77 13.18
C GLY A 376 2.19 -2.59 14.15
N THR A 377 1.87 -2.84 15.42
CA THR A 377 1.83 -1.79 16.44
C THR A 377 3.26 -1.34 16.79
N VAL A 378 3.54 -0.05 16.64
CA VAL A 378 4.86 0.55 16.89
C VAL A 378 4.87 1.25 18.23
N LEU A 379 5.75 0.83 19.14
CA LEU A 379 5.97 1.50 20.43
C LEU A 379 7.03 2.59 20.27
N LEU A 380 6.66 3.87 20.39
CA LEU A 380 7.59 5.00 20.21
C LEU A 380 8.22 5.48 21.51
N LYS A 381 7.46 5.42 22.61
CA LYS A 381 7.87 5.88 23.93
C LYS A 381 7.39 4.89 24.97
N ASN A 382 8.23 4.61 25.97
CA ASN A 382 7.86 3.83 27.16
C ASN A 382 8.77 4.22 28.34
N THR A 383 8.35 5.20 29.13
CA THR A 383 9.08 5.64 30.32
C THR A 383 8.70 4.81 31.53
N ASN A 384 9.63 4.65 32.47
CA ASN A 384 9.44 3.92 33.72
C ASN A 384 8.94 2.47 33.56
N ASN A 385 9.09 1.88 32.36
CA ASN A 385 8.53 0.57 32.01
C ASN A 385 7.02 0.47 32.35
N ILE A 386 6.25 1.54 32.12
CA ILE A 386 4.80 1.54 32.37
C ILE A 386 4.08 0.47 31.55
N LEU A 387 4.60 0.16 30.37
CA LEU A 387 4.18 -0.98 29.57
C LEU A 387 5.21 -2.13 29.62
N PRO A 388 4.74 -3.39 29.64
CA PRO A 388 3.33 -3.80 29.61
C PRO A 388 2.61 -3.64 30.95
N LEU A 389 1.28 -3.49 30.90
CA LEU A 389 0.43 -3.26 32.07
C LEU A 389 0.40 -4.44 33.04
N SER A 390 0.64 -4.16 34.32
CA SER A 390 0.70 -5.14 35.42
C SER A 390 -0.67 -5.40 36.09
N LYS A 391 -1.74 -5.50 35.30
CA LYS A 391 -3.14 -5.67 35.76
C LYS A 391 -3.64 -4.54 36.72
N PRO A 392 -3.70 -3.29 36.26
CA PRO A 392 -4.29 -2.20 37.06
C PRO A 392 -5.75 -2.49 37.42
N LEU A 393 -6.18 -2.08 38.62
CA LEU A 393 -7.56 -2.29 39.12
C LEU A 393 -8.52 -1.17 38.68
N ASN A 394 -7.98 -0.03 38.23
CA ASN A 394 -8.75 1.11 37.76
C ASN A 394 -8.18 1.69 36.47
N ILE A 395 -8.83 1.42 35.34
CA ILE A 395 -8.39 1.82 34.00
C ILE A 395 -9.28 2.96 33.50
N GLY A 396 -8.67 4.05 33.05
CA GLY A 396 -9.35 5.15 32.36
C GLY A 396 -9.15 5.03 30.86
N VAL A 397 -10.22 5.11 30.08
CA VAL A 397 -10.20 5.07 28.62
C VAL A 397 -10.77 6.37 28.07
N PHE A 398 -9.96 7.11 27.33
CA PHE A 398 -10.27 8.45 26.85
C PHE A 398 -10.13 8.53 25.34
N GLY A 399 -10.86 9.44 24.73
CA GLY A 399 -10.71 9.78 23.32
C GLY A 399 -11.70 9.08 22.39
N ASN A 400 -12.00 9.75 21.28
CA ASN A 400 -13.04 9.36 20.33
C ASN A 400 -12.68 8.15 19.45
N SER A 401 -11.43 7.66 19.49
CA SER A 401 -11.00 6.45 18.77
C SER A 401 -11.13 5.16 19.60
N ALA A 402 -11.63 5.24 20.84
CA ALA A 402 -11.75 4.07 21.71
C ALA A 402 -13.00 3.18 21.49
N PRO A 403 -14.22 3.71 21.25
CA PRO A 403 -15.45 2.90 21.21
C PRO A 403 -15.75 2.36 19.79
N ASP A 404 -16.84 1.62 19.63
CA ASP A 404 -17.37 1.30 18.30
C ASP A 404 -17.90 2.59 17.61
N PRO A 405 -17.90 2.65 16.26
CA PRO A 405 -18.48 3.78 15.53
C PRO A 405 -19.96 4.02 15.88
N THR A 406 -20.31 5.25 16.26
CA THR A 406 -21.69 5.60 16.64
C THR A 406 -22.65 5.59 15.46
N ASP A 407 -22.14 5.83 14.26
CA ASP A 407 -22.91 5.92 13.02
C ASP A 407 -23.13 4.54 12.38
N GLY A 408 -22.56 3.49 12.98
CA GLY A 408 -22.72 2.10 12.57
C GLY A 408 -21.52 1.53 11.81
N LEU A 409 -21.62 0.23 11.53
CA LEU A 409 -20.55 -0.60 10.96
C LEU A 409 -20.61 -0.71 9.43
N THR A 410 -21.73 -0.31 8.85
CA THR A 410 -22.02 -0.43 7.42
C THR A 410 -22.12 0.97 6.83
N TRP A 411 -21.06 1.43 6.18
CA TRP A 411 -21.03 2.81 5.66
C TRP A 411 -21.57 2.89 4.23
N PRO A 412 -22.62 3.67 3.95
CA PRO A 412 -22.95 4.09 2.59
C PRO A 412 -22.26 5.44 2.29
N GLN A 413 -21.30 5.39 1.37
CA GLN A 413 -20.72 6.45 0.52
C GLN A 413 -20.68 7.96 0.92
N SER A 414 -19.47 8.50 0.71
CA SER A 414 -19.10 9.69 -0.09
C SER A 414 -18.85 11.07 0.51
N ASP A 415 -19.03 11.34 1.81
CA ASP A 415 -18.70 12.67 2.36
C ASP A 415 -17.92 12.69 3.68
N LEU A 416 -17.27 11.57 4.00
CA LEU A 416 -16.33 11.54 5.12
C LEU A 416 -14.99 12.16 4.72
N GLN A 417 -14.94 13.39 4.22
CA GLN A 417 -13.64 14.06 4.02
C GLN A 417 -12.79 14.06 5.30
N THR A 418 -13.45 13.97 6.48
CA THR A 418 -12.84 13.98 7.80
C THR A 418 -13.15 12.74 8.66
N GLY A 419 -13.79 11.69 8.11
CA GLY A 419 -14.18 10.52 8.90
C GLY A 419 -15.31 10.79 9.90
N PHE A 420 -15.69 9.78 10.70
CA PHE A 420 -16.64 9.93 11.80
C PHE A 420 -15.96 10.46 13.07
N ASP A 421 -16.66 11.26 13.87
CA ASP A 421 -16.12 11.78 15.14
C ASP A 421 -15.88 10.64 16.14
N ILE A 422 -16.91 9.89 16.53
CA ILE A 422 -16.80 8.85 17.58
C ILE A 422 -16.77 7.44 16.98
N GLY A 423 -15.68 6.72 17.27
CA GLY A 423 -15.44 5.32 16.94
C GLY A 423 -13.97 5.04 16.66
N THR A 424 -13.54 3.80 16.86
CA THR A 424 -12.23 3.31 16.42
C THR A 424 -12.09 3.40 14.91
N LEU A 425 -10.90 3.73 14.44
CA LEU A 425 -10.58 3.81 13.02
C LEU A 425 -9.67 2.65 12.65
N ASP A 426 -10.16 1.74 11.82
CA ASP A 426 -9.46 0.50 11.50
C ASP A 426 -9.06 0.38 10.01
N ILE A 427 -9.63 1.25 9.16
CA ILE A 427 -9.34 1.39 7.74
C ILE A 427 -9.66 2.82 7.26
N GLY A 428 -9.13 3.25 6.10
CA GLY A 428 -9.44 4.55 5.50
C GLY A 428 -10.68 4.57 4.59
N GLY A 429 -10.92 5.71 3.93
CA GLY A 429 -12.05 5.93 3.02
C GLY A 429 -11.75 5.68 1.54
N GLY A 430 -12.81 5.54 0.72
CA GLY A 430 -12.70 5.36 -0.74
C GLY A 430 -12.95 3.94 -1.22
N SER A 431 -12.39 3.59 -2.39
CA SER A 431 -12.40 2.25 -2.98
C SER A 431 -11.70 1.20 -2.11
N GLY A 432 -10.82 1.61 -1.20
CA GLY A 432 -10.21 0.74 -0.18
C GLY A 432 -11.02 0.58 1.12
N SER A 433 -12.22 1.16 1.24
CA SER A 433 -12.95 1.26 2.52
C SER A 433 -13.86 0.07 2.84
N ALA A 434 -14.21 -0.09 4.11
CA ALA A 434 -14.89 -1.28 4.62
C ALA A 434 -16.42 -1.16 4.74
N ARG A 435 -17.06 -2.31 4.54
CA ARG A 435 -18.37 -2.64 5.13
C ARG A 435 -18.15 -3.78 6.13
N HIS A 436 -18.33 -3.51 7.42
CA HIS A 436 -17.95 -4.47 8.45
C HIS A 436 -19.03 -5.52 8.71
N THR A 437 -18.62 -6.79 8.76
CA THR A 437 -19.42 -7.84 9.41
C THR A 437 -19.23 -7.81 10.93
N THR A 438 -18.02 -7.48 11.37
CA THR A 438 -17.63 -7.33 12.78
C THR A 438 -16.52 -6.29 12.88
N LEU A 439 -16.46 -5.59 14.00
CA LEU A 439 -15.36 -4.72 14.40
C LEU A 439 -15.28 -4.75 15.92
N ILE A 440 -14.11 -5.05 16.47
CA ILE A 440 -13.88 -5.04 17.91
C ILE A 440 -13.12 -3.77 18.27
N SER A 441 -13.77 -2.80 18.92
CA SER A 441 -13.09 -1.59 19.37
C SER A 441 -12.18 -1.80 20.60
N PRO A 442 -11.19 -0.93 20.80
CA PRO A 442 -10.35 -0.96 22.00
C PRO A 442 -11.13 -0.95 23.32
N LEU A 443 -12.18 -0.13 23.42
CA LEU A 443 -13.01 -0.07 24.62
C LEU A 443 -13.72 -1.40 24.88
N THR A 444 -14.27 -2.03 23.84
CA THR A 444 -14.91 -3.34 23.95
C THR A 444 -13.92 -4.42 24.41
N ALA A 445 -12.72 -4.47 23.81
CA ALA A 445 -11.68 -5.44 24.19
C ALA A 445 -11.16 -5.22 25.63
N LEU A 446 -10.94 -3.96 26.03
CA LEU A 446 -10.50 -3.59 27.38
C LEU A 446 -11.54 -3.97 28.44
N ARG A 447 -12.82 -3.65 28.20
CA ARG A 447 -13.92 -4.02 29.11
C ARG A 447 -14.04 -5.53 29.24
N THR A 448 -13.94 -6.25 28.14
CA THR A 448 -13.99 -7.72 28.13
C THR A 448 -12.86 -8.31 28.97
N ARG A 449 -11.63 -7.83 28.78
CA ARG A 449 -10.47 -8.30 29.55
C ARG A 449 -10.60 -7.97 31.04
N ALA A 450 -11.02 -6.75 31.37
CA ALA A 450 -11.10 -6.25 32.74
C ALA A 450 -12.31 -6.77 33.55
N ALA A 451 -13.31 -7.34 32.87
CA ALA A 451 -14.63 -7.68 33.45
C ALA A 451 -14.59 -8.46 34.76
N THR A 452 -13.54 -9.25 35.00
CA THR A 452 -13.42 -10.11 36.19
C THR A 452 -12.51 -9.55 37.29
N TYR A 453 -11.78 -8.45 37.06
CA TYR A 453 -10.73 -8.01 38.00
C TYR A 453 -10.54 -6.51 38.14
N ALA A 454 -11.03 -5.67 37.23
CA ALA A 454 -10.78 -4.24 37.25
C ALA A 454 -12.00 -3.43 36.83
N ARG A 455 -12.05 -2.18 37.28
CA ARG A 455 -12.99 -1.18 36.79
C ARG A 455 -12.42 -0.51 35.54
N VAL A 456 -13.27 -0.32 34.53
CA VAL A 456 -12.99 0.52 33.37
C VAL A 456 -13.92 1.74 33.40
N GLN A 457 -13.34 2.92 33.52
CA GLN A 457 -14.02 4.22 33.40
C GLN A 457 -13.70 4.81 32.03
N TYR A 458 -14.64 5.50 31.38
CA TYR A 458 -14.37 6.06 30.06
C TYR A 458 -15.08 7.38 29.79
N LEU A 459 -14.44 8.22 28.98
CA LEU A 459 -14.99 9.45 28.41
C LEU A 459 -14.46 9.57 26.99
N THR A 460 -15.31 9.35 25.98
CA THR A 460 -14.88 9.21 24.58
C THR A 460 -15.19 10.41 23.71
N ASN A 461 -15.86 11.44 24.24
CA ASN A 461 -16.17 12.65 23.48
C ASN A 461 -14.99 13.65 23.57
N ASN A 462 -14.28 13.84 22.46
CA ASN A 462 -13.15 14.76 22.39
C ASN A 462 -13.55 16.21 22.68
N ALA A 463 -14.74 16.67 22.28
CA ALA A 463 -15.18 18.04 22.56
C ALA A 463 -15.26 18.31 24.08
N LEU A 464 -15.73 17.34 24.87
CA LEU A 464 -15.73 17.43 26.34
C LEU A 464 -14.30 17.42 26.90
N LEU A 465 -13.46 16.49 26.41
CA LEU A 465 -12.08 16.32 26.87
C LEU A 465 -11.17 17.51 26.55
N SER A 466 -11.41 18.17 25.41
CA SER A 466 -10.64 19.35 24.98
C SER A 466 -11.12 20.66 25.61
N SER A 467 -12.24 20.64 26.34
CA SER A 467 -12.77 21.86 26.98
C SER A 467 -11.86 22.31 28.13
N SER A 468 -11.85 23.62 28.41
CA SER A 468 -11.07 24.21 29.52
C SER A 468 -11.71 24.01 30.90
N SER A 469 -12.83 23.29 30.97
CA SER A 469 -13.59 23.11 32.22
C SER A 469 -13.04 21.95 33.05
N SER A 470 -12.60 22.25 34.28
CA SER A 470 -12.16 21.24 35.26
C SER A 470 -13.26 20.24 35.63
N SER A 471 -14.53 20.56 35.35
CA SER A 471 -15.67 19.67 35.57
C SER A 471 -15.76 18.52 34.56
N SER A 472 -15.04 18.59 33.42
CA SER A 472 -15.10 17.56 32.37
C SER A 472 -14.70 16.17 32.86
N PHE A 473 -13.84 16.11 33.89
CA PHE A 473 -13.38 14.87 34.51
C PHE A 473 -14.09 14.55 35.84
N ALA A 474 -15.06 15.38 36.28
CA ALA A 474 -15.69 15.23 37.60
C ALA A 474 -16.39 13.87 37.78
N GLY A 475 -16.87 13.26 36.68
CA GLY A 475 -17.48 11.93 36.69
C GLY A 475 -16.48 10.76 36.75
N ILE A 476 -15.17 11.01 36.59
CA ILE A 476 -14.13 9.98 36.60
C ILE A 476 -13.51 9.94 38.00
N TYR A 477 -14.05 9.10 38.89
CA TYR A 477 -13.60 8.97 40.27
C TYR A 477 -13.67 7.53 40.84
N PRO A 478 -12.65 7.07 41.61
CA PRO A 478 -11.34 7.69 41.77
C PRO A 478 -10.55 7.77 40.47
N ILE A 479 -9.54 8.65 40.47
CA ILE A 479 -8.60 8.84 39.35
C ILE A 479 -8.03 7.47 38.94
N PRO A 480 -8.00 7.14 37.64
CA PRO A 480 -7.44 5.88 37.15
C PRO A 480 -5.96 5.69 37.51
N GLU A 481 -5.56 4.44 37.71
CA GLU A 481 -4.15 4.06 37.85
C GLU A 481 -3.40 4.24 36.53
N ILE A 482 -4.09 4.05 35.41
CA ILE A 482 -3.60 4.21 34.04
C ILE A 482 -4.67 4.90 33.21
N CYS A 483 -4.26 5.86 32.39
CA CYS A 483 -5.13 6.54 31.43
C CYS A 483 -4.70 6.25 30.00
N LEU A 484 -5.53 5.52 29.27
CA LEU A 484 -5.35 5.16 27.88
C LEU A 484 -6.09 6.17 27.01
N VAL A 485 -5.39 6.92 26.15
CA VAL A 485 -5.97 7.92 25.25
C VAL A 485 -5.91 7.38 23.84
N PHE A 486 -7.05 7.12 23.21
CA PHE A 486 -7.17 6.64 21.84
C PHE A 486 -7.57 7.77 20.91
N LEU A 487 -6.73 8.06 19.92
CA LEU A 487 -6.87 9.15 18.96
C LEU A 487 -6.80 8.63 17.53
N LYS A 488 -7.13 9.46 16.55
CA LYS A 488 -7.12 9.05 15.14
C LYS A 488 -6.84 10.18 14.16
N THR A 489 -6.47 9.78 12.95
CA THR A 489 -6.57 10.62 11.76
C THR A 489 -7.19 9.85 10.62
N PHE A 490 -8.20 10.44 9.98
CA PHE A 490 -8.84 9.87 8.79
C PHE A 490 -8.11 10.29 7.50
N SER A 491 -8.16 9.42 6.49
CA SER A 491 -7.74 9.74 5.13
C SER A 491 -8.58 8.94 4.14
N SER A 492 -8.82 9.51 2.97
CA SER A 492 -9.70 8.92 1.98
C SER A 492 -9.19 9.20 0.58
N GLU A 493 -9.55 8.30 -0.32
CA GLU A 493 -9.61 8.59 -1.74
C GLU A 493 -10.39 9.89 -2.04
N GLY A 494 -9.90 10.64 -3.03
CA GLY A 494 -10.53 11.84 -3.57
C GLY A 494 -10.20 13.14 -2.82
N VAL A 495 -9.58 13.07 -1.63
CA VAL A 495 -9.25 14.25 -0.82
C VAL A 495 -7.93 14.04 -0.06
N ASP A 496 -7.01 15.00 -0.18
CA ASP A 496 -5.80 15.03 0.65
C ASP A 496 -6.08 15.65 2.02
N ARG A 497 -5.33 15.23 3.04
CA ARG A 497 -5.43 15.82 4.38
C ARG A 497 -4.98 17.28 4.36
N THR A 498 -5.57 18.08 5.24
CA THR A 498 -5.26 19.51 5.36
C THR A 498 -4.32 19.85 6.51
N SER A 499 -4.00 18.90 7.40
CA SER A 499 -3.17 19.14 8.58
C SER A 499 -2.40 17.90 9.07
N TYR A 500 -1.25 18.13 9.70
CA TYR A 500 -0.40 17.07 10.25
C TYR A 500 -0.84 16.51 11.61
N PRO A 501 -1.35 17.31 12.58
CA PRO A 501 -1.77 16.76 13.86
C PRO A 501 -2.90 15.73 13.73
N LEU A 502 -3.12 14.97 14.79
CA LEU A 502 -4.29 14.08 14.89
C LEU A 502 -5.60 14.91 14.94
N ASP A 503 -6.70 14.33 14.45
CA ASP A 503 -7.97 15.04 14.24
C ASP A 503 -8.65 15.40 15.57
N TRP A 504 -9.73 16.18 15.53
CA TRP A 504 -10.65 16.40 16.66
C TRP A 504 -9.97 16.93 17.94
N ASN A 505 -9.14 17.97 17.80
CA ASN A 505 -8.42 18.61 18.92
C ASN A 505 -7.56 17.65 19.76
N SER A 506 -7.07 16.57 19.14
CA SER A 506 -6.32 15.49 19.80
C SER A 506 -5.19 15.97 20.71
N THR A 507 -4.45 17.01 20.32
CA THR A 507 -3.37 17.59 21.16
C THR A 507 -3.87 18.11 22.51
N LEU A 508 -5.00 18.84 22.51
CA LEU A 508 -5.60 19.35 23.74
C LEU A 508 -6.16 18.20 24.59
N VAL A 509 -6.77 17.20 23.96
CA VAL A 509 -7.25 16.00 24.65
C VAL A 509 -6.11 15.31 25.42
N VAL A 510 -4.96 15.08 24.77
CA VAL A 510 -3.80 14.47 25.44
C VAL A 510 -3.33 15.34 26.60
N ASN A 511 -3.15 16.64 26.38
CA ASN A 511 -2.64 17.54 27.42
C ASN A 511 -3.57 17.64 28.64
N ASN A 512 -4.88 17.64 28.43
CA ASN A 512 -5.86 17.68 29.51
C ASN A 512 -5.91 16.36 30.28
N VAL A 513 -5.93 15.21 29.59
CA VAL A 513 -5.88 13.89 30.25
C VAL A 513 -4.56 13.70 30.99
N ALA A 514 -3.43 14.10 30.38
CA ALA A 514 -2.11 14.00 31.00
C ALA A 514 -1.98 14.88 32.25
N SER A 515 -2.62 16.05 32.27
CA SER A 515 -2.73 16.90 33.46
C SER A 515 -3.57 16.27 34.58
N PHE A 516 -4.63 15.54 34.21
CA PHE A 516 -5.51 14.82 35.14
C PHE A 516 -4.88 13.53 35.70
N CYS A 517 -4.12 12.80 34.87
CA CYS A 517 -3.57 11.47 35.13
C CYS A 517 -2.04 11.48 35.14
N GLN A 518 -1.50 12.34 35.99
CA GLN A 518 -0.09 12.75 36.04
C GLN A 518 0.87 11.55 36.02
N GLY A 519 1.72 11.46 34.99
CA GLY A 519 2.72 10.40 34.83
C GLY A 519 2.19 9.03 34.39
N ASN A 520 0.88 8.86 34.21
CA ASN A 520 0.26 7.56 33.90
C ASN A 520 -0.55 7.56 32.60
N THR A 521 -0.28 8.52 31.70
CA THR A 521 -0.98 8.64 30.41
C THR A 521 -0.25 7.87 29.32
N ILE A 522 -0.98 7.02 28.61
CA ILE A 522 -0.52 6.24 27.47
C ILE A 522 -1.36 6.64 26.28
N VAL A 523 -0.72 7.10 25.19
CA VAL A 523 -1.40 7.52 23.97
C VAL A 523 -1.31 6.42 22.92
N ILE A 524 -2.44 6.09 22.32
CA ILE A 524 -2.57 5.14 21.21
C ILE A 524 -3.22 5.87 20.05
N THR A 525 -2.67 5.74 18.84
CA THR A 525 -3.22 6.37 17.64
C THR A 525 -3.63 5.34 16.60
N HIS A 526 -4.74 5.63 15.92
CA HIS A 526 -5.15 4.97 14.69
C HIS A 526 -5.10 5.95 13.52
N SER A 527 -4.06 5.90 12.69
CA SER A 527 -3.84 6.88 11.63
C SER A 527 -3.40 6.25 10.31
N SER A 528 -3.62 7.00 9.23
CA SER A 528 -3.21 6.65 7.86
C SER A 528 -1.70 6.69 7.63
N GLY A 529 -0.92 7.16 8.61
CA GLY A 529 0.52 7.31 8.50
C GLY A 529 1.03 8.51 9.28
N ILE A 530 1.70 9.42 8.57
CA ILE A 530 2.48 10.51 9.17
C ILE A 530 1.58 11.52 9.89
N ASN A 531 1.93 11.82 11.15
CA ASN A 531 1.33 12.87 11.95
C ASN A 531 2.40 13.59 12.76
N THR A 532 2.21 14.88 13.06
CA THR A 532 2.98 15.54 14.13
C THR A 532 2.45 15.11 15.50
N LEU A 533 3.35 14.96 16.47
CA LEU A 533 3.02 14.51 17.84
C LEU A 533 3.44 15.58 18.87
N PRO A 534 2.80 16.75 18.92
CA PRO A 534 3.21 17.87 19.78
C PRO A 534 3.18 17.55 21.28
N PHE A 535 2.42 16.54 21.69
CA PHE A 535 2.35 16.06 23.07
C PHE A 535 3.47 15.06 23.43
N ALA A 536 4.31 14.63 22.48
CA ALA A 536 5.29 13.56 22.72
C ALA A 536 6.30 13.89 23.83
N GLN A 537 6.63 15.17 23.98
CA GLN A 537 7.55 15.68 25.02
C GLN A 537 6.86 16.05 26.33
N ASN A 538 5.53 15.87 26.45
CA ASN A 538 4.83 16.06 27.71
C ASN A 538 5.33 15.01 28.74
N PRO A 539 5.83 15.43 29.92
CA PRO A 539 6.39 14.51 30.91
C PRO A 539 5.34 13.56 31.52
N ASN A 540 4.05 13.91 31.44
CA ASN A 540 2.95 13.07 31.93
C ASN A 540 2.49 12.02 30.90
N VAL A 541 2.98 12.08 29.66
CA VAL A 541 2.77 11.05 28.64
C VAL A 541 3.91 10.04 28.74
N SER A 542 3.61 8.88 29.31
CA SER A 542 4.61 7.85 29.64
C SER A 542 4.80 6.81 28.54
N ALA A 543 3.80 6.60 27.68
CA ALA A 543 3.97 5.77 26.49
C ALA A 543 3.17 6.27 25.29
N ILE A 544 3.67 5.95 24.09
CA ILE A 544 3.05 6.30 22.81
C ILE A 544 3.12 5.09 21.89
N LEU A 545 1.98 4.66 21.35
CA LEU A 545 1.85 3.55 20.42
C LEU A 545 1.12 4.01 19.15
N LEU A 546 1.64 3.64 17.98
CA LEU A 546 0.92 3.81 16.72
C LEU A 546 0.40 2.45 16.28
N ALA A 547 -0.93 2.31 16.22
CA ALA A 547 -1.60 1.09 15.78
C ALA A 547 -2.03 1.16 14.30
N HIS A 548 -1.83 2.30 13.64
CA HIS A 548 -2.19 2.55 12.23
C HIS A 548 -3.66 2.19 11.96
N TYR A 549 -3.93 1.40 10.91
CA TYR A 549 -5.25 0.87 10.55
C TYR A 549 -5.23 -0.66 10.67
N PRO A 550 -5.55 -1.21 11.85
CA PRO A 550 -5.34 -2.62 12.18
C PRO A 550 -6.46 -3.58 11.71
N GLY A 551 -7.46 -3.09 10.98
CA GLY A 551 -8.63 -3.88 10.56
C GLY A 551 -9.53 -4.33 11.72
N GLN A 552 -10.42 -5.30 11.43
CA GLN A 552 -11.57 -5.62 12.29
C GLN A 552 -11.24 -6.07 13.73
N GLU A 553 -10.00 -6.48 14.01
CA GLU A 553 -9.55 -6.92 15.34
C GLU A 553 -8.82 -5.81 16.13
N SER A 554 -8.95 -4.55 15.72
CA SER A 554 -8.34 -3.35 16.31
C SER A 554 -8.16 -3.39 17.83
N GLY A 555 -9.24 -3.65 18.57
CA GLY A 555 -9.22 -3.68 20.02
C GLY A 555 -8.51 -4.88 20.62
N ASN A 556 -8.69 -6.06 20.03
CA ASN A 556 -8.04 -7.27 20.51
C ASN A 556 -6.52 -7.20 20.29
N SER A 557 -6.08 -6.70 19.14
CA SER A 557 -4.66 -6.59 18.81
C SER A 557 -3.92 -5.59 19.69
N ILE A 558 -4.51 -4.42 19.99
CA ILE A 558 -3.86 -3.42 20.85
C ILE A 558 -3.85 -3.86 22.31
N VAL A 559 -4.89 -4.55 22.79
CA VAL A 559 -4.95 -5.08 24.15
C VAL A 559 -3.88 -6.16 24.38
N ASP A 560 -3.57 -6.98 23.38
CA ASP A 560 -2.49 -7.95 23.47
C ASP A 560 -1.13 -7.28 23.70
N VAL A 561 -0.87 -6.16 23.01
CA VAL A 561 0.36 -5.37 23.19
C VAL A 561 0.36 -4.70 24.57
N LEU A 562 -0.69 -3.96 24.91
CA LEU A 562 -0.78 -3.20 26.17
C LEU A 562 -0.53 -4.08 27.40
N PHE A 563 -1.00 -5.32 27.39
CA PHE A 563 -0.83 -6.25 28.51
C PHE A 563 0.33 -7.23 28.34
N GLY A 564 1.16 -7.07 27.31
CA GLY A 564 2.34 -7.89 27.08
C GLY A 564 2.06 -9.35 26.77
N VAL A 565 0.86 -9.66 26.25
CA VAL A 565 0.58 -10.94 25.59
C VAL A 565 1.46 -11.04 24.33
N VAL A 566 1.59 -9.91 23.62
CA VAL A 566 2.52 -9.74 22.51
C VAL A 566 3.54 -8.66 22.90
N ASN A 567 4.82 -8.94 22.64
CA ASN A 567 5.88 -7.92 22.73
C ASN A 567 5.84 -7.07 21.44
N PRO A 568 5.67 -5.74 21.51
CA PRO A 568 5.62 -4.90 20.33
C PRO A 568 6.92 -5.04 19.54
N SER A 569 6.78 -5.27 18.24
CA SER A 569 7.91 -5.48 17.32
C SER A 569 7.79 -4.66 16.05
N GLY A 570 6.73 -3.85 15.91
CA GLY A 570 6.56 -2.98 14.76
C GLY A 570 7.61 -1.88 14.75
N LYS A 571 7.95 -1.41 13.55
CA LYS A 571 8.86 -0.29 13.30
C LYS A 571 8.22 0.69 12.33
N LEU A 572 8.48 1.98 12.49
CA LEU A 572 7.94 3.01 11.61
C LEU A 572 8.34 2.75 10.14
N PRO A 573 7.37 2.62 9.22
CA PRO A 573 7.65 2.54 7.79
C PRO A 573 7.81 3.94 7.15
N TYR A 574 7.83 5.01 7.94
CA TYR A 574 7.97 6.41 7.52
C TYR A 574 8.63 7.22 8.64
N THR A 575 8.96 8.47 8.38
CA THR A 575 9.57 9.39 9.36
C THR A 575 8.50 10.25 10.05
N ILE A 576 8.65 10.50 11.36
CA ILE A 576 7.80 11.43 12.12
C ILE A 576 8.56 12.74 12.35
N PRO A 577 8.07 13.88 11.83
CA PRO A 577 8.76 15.16 11.95
C PRO A 577 8.64 15.76 13.36
N VAL A 578 9.61 16.62 13.71
CA VAL A 578 9.44 17.56 14.83
C VAL A 578 8.55 18.72 14.40
N HIS A 579 8.86 19.30 13.23
CA HIS A 579 8.12 20.41 12.64
C HIS A 579 7.56 20.02 11.27
N GLU A 580 6.34 20.48 10.96
CA GLU A 580 5.69 20.23 9.67
C GLU A 580 6.56 20.66 8.47
N SER A 581 7.33 21.74 8.65
CA SER A 581 8.28 22.26 7.66
C SER A 581 9.38 21.28 7.25
N ASP A 582 9.71 20.29 8.10
CA ASP A 582 10.80 19.35 7.83
C ASP A 582 10.44 18.38 6.68
N MET A 583 9.15 18.05 6.56
CA MET A 583 8.58 17.18 5.52
C MET A 583 7.73 17.92 4.50
N HIS A 584 7.71 19.26 4.55
CA HIS A 584 6.76 20.03 3.76
C HIS A 584 7.06 19.97 2.26
N ILE A 585 6.35 19.06 1.60
CA ILE A 585 6.16 19.02 0.15
C ILE A 585 4.68 19.36 -0.07
N PRO A 586 4.35 20.57 -0.57
CA PRO A 586 2.97 21.04 -0.63
C PRO A 586 2.17 20.23 -1.65
N VAL A 587 0.95 19.82 -1.27
CA VAL A 587 -0.06 19.36 -2.23
C VAL A 587 -0.38 20.52 -3.16
N VAL A 588 -0.36 20.30 -4.47
CA VAL A 588 -0.76 21.32 -5.44
C VAL A 588 -2.27 21.48 -5.36
N ASN A 589 -2.73 22.66 -4.97
CA ASN A 589 -4.14 22.99 -4.81
C ASN A 589 -4.41 24.40 -5.33
N LEU A 590 -4.82 24.50 -6.61
CA LEU A 590 -5.07 25.77 -7.29
C LEU A 590 -6.52 26.21 -7.10
N SER A 591 -6.72 27.51 -6.89
CA SER A 591 -8.04 28.14 -6.98
C SER A 591 -8.52 28.24 -8.43
N THR A 592 -9.84 28.37 -8.63
CA THR A 592 -10.41 28.63 -9.96
C THR A 592 -9.80 29.87 -10.62
N SER A 593 -9.52 30.93 -9.86
CA SER A 593 -8.86 32.13 -10.38
C SER A 593 -7.45 31.86 -10.89
N GLU A 594 -6.67 31.01 -10.22
CA GLU A 594 -5.33 30.63 -10.66
C GLU A 594 -5.38 29.78 -11.93
N VAL A 595 -6.31 28.81 -12.00
CA VAL A 595 -6.55 28.00 -13.20
C VAL A 595 -6.91 28.88 -14.40
N LEU A 596 -7.81 29.86 -14.22
CA LEU A 596 -8.24 30.76 -15.29
C LEU A 596 -7.19 31.80 -15.68
N ALA A 597 -6.28 32.18 -14.76
CA ALA A 597 -5.20 33.10 -15.03
C ALA A 597 -4.04 32.45 -15.83
N HIS A 598 -3.96 31.12 -15.86
CA HIS A 598 -2.96 30.42 -16.66
C HIS A 598 -3.23 30.59 -18.15
N HIS A 599 -2.20 31.00 -18.91
CA HIS A 599 -2.25 31.17 -20.37
C HIS A 599 -2.60 29.87 -21.14
N GLN A 600 -2.58 28.73 -20.46
CA GLN A 600 -3.02 27.41 -20.92
C GLN A 600 -3.94 26.81 -19.85
N SER A 601 -5.11 27.44 -19.61
CA SER A 601 -6.01 27.09 -18.50
C SER A 601 -6.35 25.59 -18.42
N GLN A 602 -6.43 24.89 -19.55
CA GLN A 602 -6.63 23.43 -19.61
C GLN A 602 -5.50 22.63 -18.93
N ASN A 603 -4.26 23.10 -19.02
CA ASN A 603 -3.05 22.43 -18.54
C ASN A 603 -2.49 23.04 -17.23
N ALA A 604 -3.31 23.81 -16.49
CA ALA A 604 -2.85 24.60 -15.34
C ALA A 604 -2.24 23.77 -14.20
N TRP A 605 -2.68 22.53 -14.03
CA TRP A 605 -2.29 21.68 -12.90
C TRP A 605 -0.97 20.94 -13.17
N GLN A 606 0.11 21.47 -12.57
CA GLN A 606 1.47 20.93 -12.67
C GLN A 606 2.06 20.66 -11.27
N SER A 607 2.59 19.45 -11.04
CA SER A 607 3.31 19.06 -9.84
C SER A 607 4.73 18.66 -10.20
N ASN A 608 5.67 19.59 -10.01
CA ASN A 608 7.09 19.33 -10.28
C ASN A 608 7.75 18.62 -9.10
N PHE A 609 8.30 17.43 -9.33
CA PHE A 609 8.96 16.62 -8.30
C PHE A 609 10.41 17.09 -8.10
N THR A 610 10.56 18.35 -7.70
CA THR A 610 11.86 19.05 -7.60
C THR A 610 12.73 18.54 -6.46
N GLU A 611 12.13 17.87 -5.47
CA GLU A 611 12.83 17.18 -4.40
C GLU A 611 13.57 15.92 -4.89
N LYS A 612 13.23 15.40 -6.07
CA LYS A 612 13.85 14.21 -6.67
C LYS A 612 13.80 13.02 -5.70
N LEU A 613 14.96 12.48 -5.31
CA LEU A 613 15.10 11.35 -4.40
C LEU A 613 14.90 11.72 -2.92
N ALA A 614 14.71 13.00 -2.59
CA ALA A 614 14.73 13.52 -1.22
C ALA A 614 13.36 13.47 -0.51
N ILE A 615 12.62 12.35 -0.62
CA ILE A 615 11.38 12.11 0.14
C ILE A 615 11.67 11.37 1.46
N ASP A 616 10.78 11.56 2.44
CA ASP A 616 10.85 10.93 3.77
C ASP A 616 12.27 10.99 4.38
N TYR A 617 12.79 9.89 4.93
CA TYR A 617 14.08 9.86 5.62
C TYR A 617 15.25 10.26 4.72
N ARG A 618 15.16 10.05 3.40
CA ARG A 618 16.21 10.51 2.46
C ARG A 618 16.31 12.02 2.51
N GLY A 619 15.17 12.71 2.51
CA GLY A 619 15.07 14.16 2.66
C GLY A 619 15.66 14.65 3.99
N PHE A 620 15.33 14.01 5.10
CA PHE A 620 15.90 14.37 6.42
C PHE A 620 17.42 14.20 6.46
N GLU A 621 17.93 13.07 5.98
CA GLU A 621 19.37 12.80 5.97
C GLU A 621 20.11 13.77 5.04
N MET A 622 19.57 14.07 3.85
CA MET A 622 20.17 15.04 2.93
C MET A 622 20.20 16.45 3.52
N LYS A 623 19.14 16.87 4.22
CA LYS A 623 19.04 18.18 4.90
C LYS A 623 19.76 18.24 6.26
N ASN A 624 20.24 17.11 6.80
CA ASN A 624 20.76 16.98 8.17
C ASN A 624 19.76 17.45 9.24
N VAL A 625 18.47 17.11 9.07
CA VAL A 625 17.41 17.42 10.05
C VAL A 625 17.15 16.18 10.91
N THR A 626 17.07 16.36 12.23
CA THR A 626 16.73 15.27 13.16
C THR A 626 15.21 15.14 13.27
N PRO A 627 14.63 13.98 12.93
CA PRO A 627 13.19 13.74 13.11
C PRO A 627 12.85 13.53 14.59
N LEU A 628 11.55 13.57 14.93
CA LEU A 628 11.08 13.20 16.26
C LEU A 628 11.23 11.69 16.50
N TYR A 629 10.87 10.90 15.48
CA TYR A 629 11.15 9.47 15.39
C TYR A 629 11.51 9.14 13.94
N GLU A 630 12.64 8.48 13.76
CA GLU A 630 13.21 8.18 12.45
C GLU A 630 12.55 6.98 11.74
N PHE A 631 12.69 6.91 10.42
CA PHE A 631 12.32 5.72 9.67
C PHE A 631 13.00 4.45 10.24
N GLY A 632 12.21 3.40 10.40
CA GLY A 632 12.64 2.15 11.01
C GLY A 632 12.70 2.18 12.54
N HIS A 633 12.28 3.25 13.22
CA HIS A 633 12.27 3.33 14.68
C HIS A 633 11.14 2.50 15.32
N GLY A 634 11.39 1.95 16.51
CA GLY A 634 10.36 1.33 17.35
C GLY A 634 10.96 0.54 18.51
N LEU A 635 10.38 0.66 19.69
CA LEU A 635 10.81 0.01 20.91
C LEU A 635 10.20 -1.39 21.06
N SER A 636 10.76 -2.17 21.98
CA SER A 636 10.24 -3.47 22.41
C SER A 636 10.29 -3.57 23.95
N TYR A 637 9.58 -4.53 24.54
CA TYR A 637 9.68 -4.83 25.98
C TYR A 637 10.96 -5.59 26.37
N THR A 638 11.81 -5.90 25.40
CA THR A 638 13.18 -6.41 25.57
C THR A 638 14.16 -5.57 24.75
N THR A 639 15.46 -5.76 25.00
CA THR A 639 16.53 -5.02 24.33
C THR A 639 17.35 -5.92 23.41
N PHE A 640 17.88 -5.35 22.34
CA PHE A 640 18.72 -6.05 21.37
C PHE A 640 20.04 -5.31 21.15
N ASN A 641 21.09 -6.06 20.83
CA ASN A 641 22.37 -5.50 20.42
C ASN A 641 23.02 -6.33 19.32
N LEU A 642 23.80 -5.68 18.45
CA LEU A 642 24.69 -6.39 17.55
C LEU A 642 25.95 -6.80 18.32
N THR A 643 26.35 -8.06 18.20
CA THR A 643 27.59 -8.58 18.82
C THR A 643 28.77 -8.54 17.86
N THR A 644 28.53 -8.21 16.59
CA THR A 644 29.55 -8.12 15.54
C THR A 644 29.61 -6.67 15.01
N PRO A 645 30.58 -5.85 15.46
CA PRO A 645 30.68 -4.45 15.04
C PRO A 645 31.13 -4.30 13.58
N THR A 646 31.83 -5.30 13.04
CA THR A 646 32.25 -5.36 11.63
C THR A 646 31.64 -6.61 10.99
N PRO A 647 30.54 -6.47 10.24
CA PRO A 647 29.88 -7.60 9.59
C PRO A 647 30.83 -8.32 8.63
N SER A 648 30.67 -9.63 8.44
CA SER A 648 31.45 -10.37 7.47
C SER A 648 30.83 -10.25 6.07
N ILE A 649 31.68 -10.09 5.06
CA ILE A 649 31.28 -10.06 3.64
C ILE A 649 31.78 -11.33 2.97
N LYS A 650 30.89 -12.01 2.26
CA LYS A 650 31.21 -13.12 1.37
C LYS A 650 30.82 -12.75 -0.05
N HIS A 651 31.79 -12.63 -0.94
CA HIS A 651 31.53 -12.45 -2.37
C HIS A 651 30.87 -13.72 -2.93
N VAL A 652 29.74 -13.54 -3.61
CA VAL A 652 28.98 -14.64 -4.22
C VAL A 652 29.49 -14.89 -5.64
N THR A 653 29.79 -13.83 -6.38
CA THR A 653 30.50 -13.92 -7.66
C THR A 653 32.01 -13.88 -7.46
N THR A 654 32.73 -14.78 -8.13
CA THR A 654 34.20 -14.76 -8.21
C THR A 654 34.71 -14.11 -9.50
N GLN A 655 33.79 -13.78 -10.42
CA GLN A 655 34.12 -13.12 -11.68
C GLN A 655 34.06 -11.59 -11.50
N PRO A 656 34.96 -10.83 -12.13
CA PRO A 656 34.84 -9.38 -12.19
C PRO A 656 33.48 -8.99 -12.76
N ILE A 657 32.84 -8.00 -12.14
CA ILE A 657 31.63 -7.40 -12.68
C ILE A 657 32.01 -6.17 -13.49
N THR A 658 31.30 -5.92 -14.59
CA THR A 658 31.32 -4.63 -15.28
C THR A 658 30.50 -3.61 -14.49
N ALA A 659 30.79 -2.32 -14.66
CA ALA A 659 30.01 -1.25 -14.03
C ALA A 659 28.52 -1.30 -14.44
N ARG A 660 28.27 -1.61 -15.72
CA ARG A 660 26.92 -1.75 -16.29
C ARG A 660 26.46 -3.22 -16.29
N PRO A 661 25.14 -3.48 -16.21
CA PRO A 661 24.62 -4.82 -16.48
C PRO A 661 24.96 -5.25 -17.91
N ASN A 662 25.11 -6.55 -18.14
CA ASN A 662 25.36 -7.07 -19.48
C ASN A 662 24.18 -6.73 -20.41
N PRO A 663 24.37 -5.96 -21.50
CA PRO A 663 23.28 -5.59 -22.40
C PRO A 663 22.73 -6.77 -23.21
N LEU A 664 23.45 -7.89 -23.26
CA LEU A 664 23.02 -9.14 -23.90
C LEU A 664 22.21 -10.04 -22.96
N SER A 665 22.11 -9.71 -21.67
CA SER A 665 21.24 -10.43 -20.75
C SER A 665 19.78 -10.27 -21.17
N PRO A 666 18.97 -11.34 -21.09
CA PRO A 666 17.56 -11.24 -21.45
C PRO A 666 16.84 -10.26 -20.54
N ILE A 667 15.89 -9.52 -21.12
CA ILE A 667 14.88 -8.82 -20.35
C ILE A 667 13.88 -9.87 -19.86
N LEU A 668 13.83 -10.06 -18.55
CA LEU A 668 12.84 -10.91 -17.88
C LEU A 668 11.86 -10.01 -17.12
N PRO A 669 10.75 -10.55 -16.59
CA PRO A 669 9.89 -9.76 -15.71
C PRO A 669 10.70 -9.12 -14.57
N GLY A 670 10.69 -7.78 -14.51
CA GLY A 670 11.51 -6.95 -13.62
C GLY A 670 12.70 -6.27 -14.30
N GLY A 671 13.00 -6.59 -15.55
CA GLY A 671 14.01 -5.95 -16.38
C GLY A 671 15.24 -6.80 -16.69
N ASN A 672 16.36 -6.16 -17.00
CA ASN A 672 17.61 -6.85 -17.35
C ASN A 672 18.01 -7.84 -16.25
N ALA A 673 18.09 -9.13 -16.60
CA ALA A 673 18.33 -10.20 -15.63
C ALA A 673 19.62 -10.03 -14.80
N ASP A 674 20.64 -9.35 -15.33
CA ASP A 674 21.92 -9.12 -14.63
C ASP A 674 21.80 -8.11 -13.47
N LEU A 675 20.74 -7.30 -13.44
CA LEU A 675 20.43 -6.43 -12.29
C LEU A 675 20.19 -7.22 -11.01
N TYR A 676 19.69 -8.45 -11.14
CA TYR A 676 19.33 -9.30 -10.02
C TYR A 676 20.44 -10.29 -9.64
N THR A 677 21.62 -10.20 -10.26
CA THR A 677 22.79 -11.01 -9.94
C THR A 677 23.24 -10.74 -8.51
N PRO A 678 23.28 -11.74 -7.61
CA PRO A 678 23.84 -11.59 -6.28
C PRO A 678 25.34 -11.29 -6.34
N LEU A 679 25.77 -10.21 -5.68
CA LEU A 679 27.17 -9.79 -5.65
C LEU A 679 27.88 -10.28 -4.39
N PHE A 680 27.30 -10.00 -3.23
CA PHE A 680 27.86 -10.41 -1.95
C PHE A 680 26.77 -10.66 -0.91
N THR A 681 27.11 -11.47 0.08
CA THR A 681 26.30 -11.70 1.28
C THR A 681 26.97 -11.03 2.47
N LEU A 682 26.22 -10.23 3.21
CA LEU A 682 26.64 -9.67 4.49
C LEU A 682 26.07 -10.53 5.62
N THR A 683 26.90 -10.96 6.57
CA THR A 683 26.46 -11.66 7.79
C THR A 683 26.77 -10.83 9.02
N THR A 684 25.78 -10.67 9.90
CA THR A 684 25.95 -10.06 11.23
C THR A 684 25.28 -10.94 12.29
N ARG A 685 25.54 -10.64 13.56
CA ARG A 685 24.96 -11.36 14.71
C ARG A 685 24.25 -10.41 15.64
N VAL A 686 23.03 -10.79 16.02
CA VAL A 686 22.19 -10.07 16.97
C VAL A 686 21.97 -10.91 18.22
N LYS A 687 21.93 -10.23 19.37
CA LYS A 687 21.57 -10.80 20.67
C LYS A 687 20.33 -10.14 21.23
N ASN A 688 19.41 -10.92 21.77
CA ASN A 688 18.41 -10.40 22.71
C ASN A 688 19.09 -10.27 24.09
N THR A 689 19.41 -9.05 24.49
CA THR A 689 20.14 -8.76 25.73
C THR A 689 19.24 -8.67 26.95
N GLY A 690 17.92 -8.68 26.77
CA GLY A 690 16.96 -8.70 27.86
C GLY A 690 16.55 -10.13 28.26
N THR A 691 15.49 -10.21 29.08
CA THR A 691 15.00 -11.47 29.66
C THR A 691 13.71 -11.98 29.03
N ARG A 692 13.04 -11.17 28.22
CA ARG A 692 11.76 -11.50 27.58
C ARG A 692 11.99 -11.96 26.14
N THR A 693 11.14 -12.88 25.67
CA THR A 693 11.03 -13.14 24.23
C THR A 693 10.50 -11.89 23.53
N GLY A 694 11.06 -11.59 22.36
CA GLY A 694 10.63 -10.50 21.52
C GLY A 694 11.22 -10.61 20.13
N ALA A 695 10.64 -9.88 19.18
CA ALA A 695 11.19 -9.75 17.84
C ALA A 695 11.85 -8.39 17.63
N THR A 696 12.91 -8.38 16.83
CA THR A 696 13.56 -7.16 16.34
C THR A 696 13.71 -7.23 14.83
N ILE A 697 13.86 -6.07 14.20
CA ILE A 697 14.09 -5.94 12.76
C ILE A 697 15.48 -5.34 12.59
N LEU A 698 16.38 -6.13 11.99
CA LEU A 698 17.67 -5.61 11.54
C LEU A 698 17.45 -4.96 10.19
N GLN A 699 18.08 -3.79 10.00
CA GLN A 699 17.98 -3.00 8.79
C GLN A 699 19.38 -2.77 8.24
N LEU A 700 19.56 -3.01 6.94
CA LEU A 700 20.78 -2.76 6.20
C LEU A 700 20.59 -1.57 5.28
N TYR A 701 21.49 -0.60 5.40
CA TYR A 701 21.55 0.59 4.56
C TYR A 701 22.87 0.59 3.79
N ILE A 702 22.83 1.11 2.56
CA ILE A 702 24.04 1.36 1.76
C ILE A 702 24.24 2.85 1.56
N SER A 703 25.48 3.29 1.43
CA SER A 703 25.86 4.62 0.97
C SER A 703 26.75 4.47 -0.26
N LEU A 704 26.38 5.11 -1.37
CA LEU A 704 27.19 5.12 -2.59
C LEU A 704 28.26 6.23 -2.51
N PRO A 705 29.42 6.06 -3.17
CA PRO A 705 30.48 7.05 -3.19
C PRO A 705 30.05 8.36 -3.89
N GLU A 706 30.21 9.50 -3.20
CA GLU A 706 29.84 10.82 -3.72
C GLU A 706 30.65 11.24 -4.96
N THR A 707 31.89 10.75 -5.09
CA THR A 707 32.81 11.15 -6.18
C THR A 707 32.48 10.55 -7.54
N SER A 708 31.65 9.51 -7.58
CA SER A 708 31.34 8.72 -8.76
C SER A 708 29.83 8.43 -8.90
N THR A 709 29.01 9.19 -8.17
CA THR A 709 27.56 9.21 -8.32
C THR A 709 27.07 10.62 -8.60
N PRO A 710 25.89 10.80 -9.25
CA PRO A 710 25.42 12.13 -9.58
C PRO A 710 24.97 12.91 -8.33
N GLU A 711 24.99 14.24 -8.40
CA GLU A 711 24.49 15.11 -7.34
C GLU A 711 23.05 14.75 -6.95
N GLY A 712 22.74 14.88 -5.65
CA GLY A 712 21.44 14.51 -5.11
C GLY A 712 21.27 13.02 -4.79
N THR A 713 22.33 12.22 -4.89
CA THR A 713 22.34 10.84 -4.39
C THR A 713 22.10 10.82 -2.88
N PRO A 714 21.12 10.06 -2.36
CA PRO A 714 20.86 10.00 -0.92
C PRO A 714 22.07 9.47 -0.16
N LYS A 715 22.35 10.05 1.01
CA LYS A 715 23.48 9.66 1.87
C LYS A 715 23.46 8.18 2.25
N LYS A 716 22.27 7.61 2.39
CA LYS A 716 22.08 6.16 2.56
C LYS A 716 20.67 5.73 2.16
N VAL A 717 20.54 4.50 1.67
CA VAL A 717 19.25 3.90 1.28
C VAL A 717 19.09 2.49 1.84
N LEU A 718 17.86 2.11 2.21
CA LEU A 718 17.55 0.76 2.68
C LEU A 718 17.79 -0.27 1.56
N ARG A 719 18.51 -1.35 1.85
CA ARG A 719 18.78 -2.48 0.94
C ARG A 719 18.74 -3.84 1.64
N GLY A 720 18.19 -3.91 2.83
CA GLY A 720 17.95 -5.17 3.51
C GLY A 720 17.17 -4.97 4.79
N PHE A 721 16.29 -5.92 5.10
CA PHE A 721 15.67 -6.01 6.40
C PHE A 721 15.33 -7.47 6.73
N GLU A 722 15.43 -7.83 8.00
CA GLU A 722 15.06 -9.16 8.48
C GLU A 722 14.49 -9.07 9.89
N LYS A 723 13.29 -9.66 10.08
CA LYS A 723 12.64 -9.76 11.37
C LYS A 723 13.02 -11.08 12.05
N VAL A 724 13.49 -11.00 13.28
CA VAL A 724 13.94 -12.17 14.06
C VAL A 724 13.32 -12.15 15.45
N GLU A 725 12.54 -13.18 15.77
CA GLU A 725 12.02 -13.43 17.12
C GLU A 725 13.00 -14.27 17.94
N MET A 726 13.35 -13.82 19.13
CA MET A 726 14.39 -14.42 19.95
C MET A 726 14.00 -14.47 21.43
N ARG A 727 14.35 -15.56 22.11
CA ARG A 727 14.25 -15.68 23.57
C ARG A 727 15.27 -14.76 24.25
N GLY A 728 15.05 -14.42 25.52
CA GLY A 728 16.02 -13.65 26.31
C GLY A 728 17.38 -14.36 26.37
N GLY A 729 18.46 -13.62 26.08
CA GLY A 729 19.83 -14.14 26.03
C GLY A 729 20.23 -14.87 24.75
N GLU A 730 19.28 -15.18 23.85
CA GLU A 730 19.55 -15.86 22.58
C GLU A 730 20.40 -14.97 21.63
N GLU A 731 21.21 -15.61 20.80
CA GLU A 731 21.97 -14.99 19.70
C GLU A 731 21.64 -15.67 18.38
N ARG A 732 21.56 -14.90 17.29
CA ARG A 732 21.31 -15.41 15.94
C ARG A 732 22.14 -14.67 14.89
N ASP A 733 22.59 -15.43 13.90
CA ASP A 733 23.16 -14.89 12.67
C ASP A 733 22.05 -14.44 11.73
N VAL A 734 22.28 -13.31 11.05
CA VAL A 734 21.38 -12.72 10.07
C VAL A 734 22.18 -12.41 8.82
N GLU A 735 21.65 -12.84 7.68
CA GLU A 735 22.28 -12.70 6.37
C GLU A 735 21.47 -11.78 5.46
N PHE A 736 22.17 -10.91 4.74
CA PHE A 736 21.62 -10.05 3.70
C PHE A 736 22.33 -10.33 2.39
N VAL A 737 21.57 -10.64 1.34
CA VAL A 737 22.11 -10.83 -0.01
C VAL A 737 21.89 -9.55 -0.79
N LEU A 738 22.97 -8.94 -1.28
CA LEU A 738 22.92 -7.72 -2.08
C LEU A 738 23.12 -8.07 -3.55
N GLN A 739 22.21 -7.57 -4.37
CA GLN A 739 22.19 -7.74 -5.83
C GLN A 739 22.88 -6.56 -6.52
N ARG A 740 23.17 -6.70 -7.81
CA ARG A 740 23.73 -5.60 -8.62
C ARG A 740 22.88 -4.34 -8.51
N ARG A 741 21.57 -4.44 -8.72
CA ARG A 741 20.63 -3.31 -8.62
C ARG A 741 20.68 -2.60 -7.28
N ASP A 742 20.89 -3.36 -6.20
CA ASP A 742 20.90 -2.80 -4.85
C ASP A 742 22.03 -1.77 -4.69
N VAL A 743 23.17 -1.97 -5.37
CA VAL A 743 24.36 -1.12 -5.29
C VAL A 743 24.56 -0.23 -6.53
N SER A 744 23.52 -0.06 -7.35
CA SER A 744 23.56 0.78 -8.55
C SER A 744 22.78 2.08 -8.39
N TYR A 745 23.12 3.06 -9.23
CA TYR A 745 22.31 4.26 -9.50
C TYR A 745 21.88 4.25 -10.98
N TRP A 746 20.85 5.03 -11.33
CA TRP A 746 20.40 5.20 -12.71
C TRP A 746 21.14 6.37 -13.38
N ASP A 747 21.86 6.08 -14.45
CA ASP A 747 22.56 7.08 -15.25
C ASP A 747 21.70 7.52 -16.45
N THR A 748 21.22 8.75 -16.43
CA THR A 748 20.30 9.28 -17.44
C THR A 748 20.96 9.56 -18.80
N VAL A 749 22.29 9.67 -18.85
CA VAL A 749 23.02 9.85 -20.13
C VAL A 749 23.16 8.51 -20.83
N LEU A 750 23.41 7.45 -20.06
CA LEU A 750 23.52 6.09 -20.58
C LEU A 750 22.16 5.40 -20.76
N GLY A 751 21.13 5.83 -20.02
CA GLY A 751 19.85 5.15 -19.93
C GLY A 751 20.00 3.74 -19.35
N ASP A 752 20.80 3.59 -18.30
CA ASP A 752 21.14 2.29 -17.72
C ASP A 752 21.55 2.39 -16.24
N TRP A 753 21.50 1.27 -15.53
CA TRP A 753 22.00 1.15 -14.17
C TRP A 753 23.52 1.03 -14.13
N VAL A 754 24.15 1.74 -13.20
CA VAL A 754 25.61 1.78 -13.04
C VAL A 754 25.99 1.46 -11.60
N VAL A 755 26.88 0.49 -11.41
CA VAL A 755 27.61 0.29 -10.15
C VAL A 755 28.75 1.32 -10.11
N PRO A 756 28.77 2.27 -9.16
CA PRO A 756 29.80 3.30 -9.11
C PRO A 756 31.14 2.74 -8.61
N GLU A 757 32.26 3.29 -9.12
CA GLU A 757 33.60 3.00 -8.62
C GLU A 757 33.84 3.70 -7.27
N GLY A 758 34.48 3.05 -6.30
CA GLY A 758 34.78 3.64 -4.99
C GLY A 758 34.32 2.80 -3.80
N ASP A 759 34.27 3.42 -2.62
CA ASP A 759 33.89 2.74 -1.38
C ASP A 759 32.37 2.80 -1.17
N ILE A 760 31.73 1.64 -1.27
CA ILE A 760 30.32 1.47 -0.90
C ILE A 760 30.25 1.15 0.58
N GLY A 761 29.71 2.10 1.35
CA GLY A 761 29.48 1.90 2.77
C GLY A 761 28.27 1.00 3.02
N VAL A 762 28.45 -0.07 3.79
CA VAL A 762 27.36 -0.96 4.21
C VAL A 762 27.18 -0.85 5.72
N MET A 763 25.97 -0.53 6.16
CA MET A 763 25.65 -0.20 7.54
C MET A 763 24.48 -1.07 8.01
N VAL A 764 24.57 -1.65 9.22
CA VAL A 764 23.51 -2.47 9.81
C VAL A 764 23.13 -1.95 11.19
N GLY A 765 21.83 -1.94 11.46
CA GLY A 765 21.27 -1.33 12.65
C GLY A 765 19.82 -1.72 12.92
N PHE A 766 19.19 -0.93 13.79
CA PHE A 766 17.78 -1.11 14.19
C PHE A 766 16.85 0.01 13.71
N SER A 767 17.41 1.07 13.14
CA SER A 767 16.73 2.18 12.45
C SER A 767 17.72 2.92 11.54
N VAL A 768 17.26 3.91 10.76
CA VAL A 768 18.16 4.72 9.91
C VAL A 768 19.17 5.57 10.72
N GLN A 769 18.88 5.85 12.00
CA GLN A 769 19.76 6.59 12.91
C GLN A 769 20.50 5.69 13.93
N ASP A 770 20.01 4.47 14.21
CA ASP A 770 20.67 3.49 15.09
C ASP A 770 21.46 2.44 14.27
N LEU A 771 22.59 2.87 13.68
CA LEU A 771 23.48 2.04 12.86
C LEU A 771 24.72 1.63 13.67
N ARG A 772 24.76 0.37 14.12
CA ARG A 772 25.76 -0.12 15.10
C ARG A 772 26.92 -0.90 14.49
N ALA A 773 26.78 -1.35 13.24
CA ALA A 773 27.81 -2.11 12.55
C ALA A 773 28.04 -1.55 11.15
N ARG A 774 29.30 -1.52 10.70
CA ARG A 774 29.69 -0.94 9.41
C ARG A 774 30.82 -1.72 8.76
N VAL A 775 30.80 -1.79 7.44
CA VAL A 775 31.86 -2.36 6.60
C VAL A 775 31.86 -1.65 5.24
N GLY A 776 33.05 -1.37 4.69
CA GLY A 776 33.21 -0.82 3.34
C GLY A 776 33.39 -1.94 2.31
N VAL A 777 32.83 -1.77 1.12
CA VAL A 777 33.03 -2.66 -0.03
C VAL A 777 33.61 -1.81 -1.16
N VAL A 778 34.88 -2.07 -1.49
CA VAL A 778 35.59 -1.32 -2.53
C VAL A 778 35.28 -1.89 -3.91
N VAL A 779 34.69 -1.06 -4.77
CA VAL A 779 34.52 -1.32 -6.20
C VAL A 779 35.68 -0.66 -6.95
N ARG A 780 36.35 -1.42 -7.82
CA ARG A 780 37.50 -0.99 -8.63
C ARG A 780 37.27 -1.25 -10.10
#